data_AF-A0A7V4J0K8-F1
#
_entry.id   AF-A0A7V4J0K8-F1
#
_cell.length_a   1.000
_cell.length_b   1.000
_cell.length_c   1.000
_cell.angle_alpha   90.00
_cell.angle_beta   90.00
_cell.angle_gamma   90.00
#
_symmetry.space_group_name_H-M   'P 1'
#
loop_
_entity.id
_entity.type
_entity.pdbx_description
1 polymer ?
#
loop_
_entity_poly.entity_id
_entity_poly.type
_entity_poly.pdbx_seq_one_letter_code
_entity_poly.pdbx_strand_id
1 'polypeptide(L)'
;MTSRLNPNISSGWSLSKTDLLLMEELREQLPSQIFGFHEHLYRLTDFSTAPLFLQNGPVVADGTVWKNAMADIFGAGKINDALFIPYPALNADVNSINNYVITEAYKLRQYALVVATPNDDYEKVKELLKNKCVRGFKPYHIYSNKKPTFQARITDFCPEWIWRLADENELIILLHIVKDNALADEENQREIRYFCESYPRAKLVLAHAVRGFHSPNTVKWIHKIADLQNIWYDVAAICESEAITAILEAVGPRHLLWGSDFPVSHQRGRCVTLGSGFAWITADQVQWNDKAFFGQPSLVIIESLRAVINAANSLGLNSDDMADLFYNNAIKLLGITNESDNDFTQTLYTRAKKVIPGGTQLLSKRPEMFAPNQWPAYYREARGCEIWDLDGRHYYDFSIHGIGSCLLGFRDPHVTRAVKRRLNIGSFSTLNSPDEIVLYDLLCDLHPWAEQVRYARSGGEGMAMAVRIARATTDRSAVAICGYHGWHDWYLAANLGENDALRGHLLPGLNPIGVPRELRGTAFTFGYNDKNAFQRIISEQGHRLAAIVMEPCRYHDPETGFLEFVRDMAHKAGALLIFDEITIGWRLVCGGAHMRFKVIPDIAVFAKAMGNGHPIAAILGTKSAMEGANLSFISSTYWTEGVGLAAAIATIEKMRSIDVPAHCEKIGKKIEKAWREIGAENKLPIKVDDGYGALAHFVFEHPLADELKTLYVQEMLARGFLAGTAFYPTLSHTESITDHYINAIND
;
A
#
# COMPACT_ATOMS: atom_id res chain seq x y z
N MET A 1 42.32 8.15 37.07
CA MET A 1 41.29 7.82 38.08
C MET A 1 40.72 6.47 37.68
N THR A 2 40.89 5.49 38.55
CA THR A 2 40.66 4.06 38.32
C THR A 2 39.20 3.74 38.05
N SER A 3 38.94 3.02 36.96
CA SER A 3 37.65 2.43 36.64
C SER A 3 37.27 1.43 37.74
N ARG A 4 36.15 1.68 38.41
CA ARG A 4 35.45 0.64 39.17
C ARG A 4 34.18 0.33 38.40
N LEU A 5 34.30 -0.56 37.42
CA LEU A 5 33.15 -1.38 37.04
C LEU A 5 32.59 -1.98 38.33
N ASN A 6 31.27 -1.93 38.50
CA ASN A 6 30.62 -2.69 39.55
C ASN A 6 31.04 -4.17 39.34
N PRO A 7 31.61 -4.87 40.35
CA PRO A 7 32.08 -6.25 40.19
C PRO A 7 30.99 -7.25 39.75
N ASN A 8 29.72 -6.82 39.73
CA ASN A 8 28.58 -7.57 39.23
C ASN A 8 28.21 -7.32 37.74
N ILE A 9 28.86 -6.37 37.05
CA ILE A 9 28.60 -6.10 35.61
C ILE A 9 29.77 -6.65 34.80
N SER A 10 29.61 -7.89 34.34
CA SER A 10 30.52 -8.52 33.37
C SER A 10 30.61 -7.67 32.10
N SER A 11 31.82 -7.29 31.69
CA SER A 11 32.08 -6.56 30.43
C SER A 11 32.04 -7.45 29.17
N GLY A 12 31.66 -8.72 29.31
CA GLY A 12 31.69 -9.73 28.23
C GLY A 12 30.30 -10.14 27.72
N TRP A 13 30.30 -11.09 26.79
CA TRP A 13 29.11 -11.66 26.12
C TRP A 13 28.21 -12.51 27.03
N SER A 14 28.51 -12.62 28.32
CA SER A 14 27.75 -13.44 29.26
C SER A 14 26.39 -12.81 29.61
N LEU A 15 25.33 -13.61 29.68
CA LEU A 15 24.01 -13.16 30.14
C LEU A 15 23.99 -12.83 31.64
N SER A 16 23.40 -11.69 31.99
CA SER A 16 23.10 -11.33 33.38
C SER A 16 21.72 -11.84 33.78
N LYS A 17 21.39 -11.78 35.09
CA LYS A 17 20.04 -12.07 35.57
C LYS A 17 18.98 -11.17 34.92
N THR A 18 19.30 -9.90 34.69
CA THR A 18 18.42 -8.95 34.01
C THR A 18 18.17 -9.35 32.57
N ASP A 19 19.21 -9.77 31.86
CA ASP A 19 19.09 -10.23 30.47
C ASP A 19 18.17 -11.45 30.34
N LEU A 20 18.30 -12.42 31.26
CA LEU A 20 17.46 -13.61 31.29
C LEU A 20 15.97 -13.29 31.49
N LEU A 21 15.66 -12.36 32.39
CA LEU A 21 14.28 -11.91 32.64
C LEU A 21 13.68 -11.21 31.42
N LEU A 22 14.44 -10.27 30.82
CA LEU A 22 13.99 -9.57 29.61
C LEU A 22 13.75 -10.54 28.45
N MET A 23 14.61 -11.54 28.31
CA MET A 23 14.46 -12.55 27.25
C MET A 23 13.24 -13.45 27.46
N GLU A 24 12.87 -13.75 28.70
CA GLU A 24 11.65 -14.51 29.01
C GLU A 24 10.41 -13.78 28.46
N GLU A 25 10.33 -12.45 28.64
CA GLU A 25 9.24 -11.61 28.12
C GLU A 25 9.19 -11.55 26.58
N LEU A 26 10.36 -11.61 25.91
CA LEU A 26 10.45 -11.45 24.45
C LEU A 26 10.23 -12.76 23.71
N ARG A 27 10.63 -13.91 24.27
CA ARG A 27 10.67 -15.21 23.56
C ARG A 27 9.30 -15.69 23.09
N GLU A 28 8.22 -15.35 23.79
CA GLU A 28 6.85 -15.72 23.40
C GLU A 28 6.36 -14.95 22.17
N GLN A 29 6.94 -13.78 21.90
CA GLN A 29 6.56 -12.91 20.77
C GLN A 29 7.41 -13.17 19.53
N LEU A 30 8.44 -14.02 19.64
CA LEU A 30 9.31 -14.38 18.53
C LEU A 30 8.79 -15.61 17.78
N PRO A 31 8.91 -15.63 16.44
CA PRO A 31 8.47 -16.77 15.64
C PRO A 31 9.29 -18.04 15.95
N SER A 32 8.83 -19.16 15.41
CA SER A 32 9.47 -20.47 15.60
C SER A 32 10.80 -20.60 14.87
N GLN A 33 11.00 -19.84 13.79
CA GLN A 33 12.20 -19.83 12.96
C GLN A 33 12.73 -18.40 12.82
N ILE A 34 14.05 -18.25 12.89
CA ILE A 34 14.77 -16.99 12.78
C ILE A 34 15.98 -17.19 11.86
N PHE A 35 16.21 -16.22 10.98
CA PHE A 35 17.34 -16.14 10.09
C PHE A 35 18.27 -15.02 10.59
N GLY A 36 19.56 -15.31 10.79
CA GLY A 36 20.56 -14.29 11.12
C GLY A 36 21.03 -13.59 9.85
N PHE A 37 20.40 -12.48 9.45
CA PHE A 37 20.70 -11.84 8.16
C PHE A 37 22.00 -11.03 8.13
N HIS A 38 22.49 -10.59 9.30
CA HIS A 38 23.64 -9.69 9.39
C HIS A 38 24.56 -10.17 10.51
N GLU A 39 25.44 -11.11 10.19
CA GLU A 39 26.25 -11.82 11.19
C GLU A 39 27.74 -11.77 10.82
N HIS A 40 28.53 -11.00 11.57
CA HIS A 40 29.97 -10.90 11.35
C HIS A 40 30.76 -12.05 11.98
N LEU A 41 31.60 -12.70 11.18
CA LEU A 41 32.61 -13.63 11.68
C LEU A 41 33.99 -12.98 11.63
N TYR A 42 34.87 -13.38 12.56
CA TYR A 42 36.22 -12.83 12.63
C TYR A 42 37.23 -13.78 13.29
N ARG A 43 38.51 -13.54 13.01
CA ARG A 43 39.65 -14.03 13.79
C ARG A 43 40.52 -12.85 14.15
N LEU A 44 40.91 -12.71 15.43
CA LEU A 44 41.76 -11.58 15.84
C LEU A 44 43.11 -11.56 15.11
N THR A 45 43.59 -12.71 14.63
CA THR A 45 44.81 -12.83 13.82
C THR A 45 44.71 -12.15 12.46
N ASP A 46 43.51 -11.86 11.96
CA ASP A 46 43.32 -11.15 10.70
C ASP A 46 43.50 -9.63 10.85
N PHE A 47 43.69 -9.11 12.07
CA PHE A 47 43.87 -7.70 12.36
C PHE A 47 45.22 -7.43 13.01
N SER A 48 45.90 -6.35 12.60
CA SER A 48 47.13 -5.92 13.29
C SER A 48 46.88 -5.39 14.71
N THR A 49 45.64 -4.99 15.01
CA THR A 49 45.19 -4.47 16.31
C THR A 49 43.70 -4.79 16.43
N ALA A 50 43.29 -5.34 17.58
CA ALA A 50 41.92 -5.75 17.82
C ALA A 50 40.95 -4.53 17.77
N PRO A 51 39.93 -4.56 16.89
CA PRO A 51 38.88 -3.54 16.86
C PRO A 51 38.19 -3.38 18.22
N LEU A 52 37.75 -2.15 18.53
CA LEU A 52 37.16 -1.79 19.83
C LEU A 52 36.05 -2.74 20.28
N PHE A 53 35.08 -3.02 19.41
CA PHE A 53 33.94 -3.89 19.70
C PHE A 53 34.28 -5.39 19.78
N LEU A 54 35.55 -5.77 19.59
CA LEU A 54 36.03 -7.15 19.70
C LEU A 54 36.90 -7.38 20.95
N GLN A 55 37.31 -6.33 21.67
CA GLN A 55 38.32 -6.42 22.74
C GLN A 55 37.91 -7.31 23.93
N ASN A 56 36.60 -7.47 24.17
CA ASN A 56 36.05 -8.32 25.22
C ASN A 56 35.41 -9.62 24.69
N GLY A 57 35.60 -9.93 23.40
CA GLY A 57 35.08 -11.12 22.74
C GLY A 57 36.08 -12.27 22.68
N PRO A 58 35.68 -13.44 22.14
CA PRO A 58 36.57 -14.55 21.88
C PRO A 58 37.62 -14.20 20.82
N VAL A 59 38.77 -14.89 20.84
CA VAL A 59 39.85 -14.68 19.86
C VAL A 59 39.41 -15.04 18.43
N VAL A 60 38.48 -15.99 18.31
CA VAL A 60 37.86 -16.42 17.05
C VAL A 60 36.36 -16.48 17.28
N ALA A 61 35.60 -15.86 16.37
CA ALA A 61 34.16 -16.03 16.29
C ALA A 61 33.82 -16.71 14.96
N ASP A 62 33.79 -18.03 14.99
CA ASP A 62 33.35 -18.87 13.89
C ASP A 62 31.84 -19.13 13.97
N GLY A 63 31.29 -19.89 13.02
CA GLY A 63 29.85 -20.14 13.04
C GLY A 63 29.37 -21.03 14.20
N THR A 64 30.27 -21.76 14.87
CA THR A 64 29.91 -22.51 16.10
C THR A 64 29.76 -21.55 17.27
N VAL A 65 30.69 -20.60 17.40
CA VAL A 65 30.63 -19.52 18.40
C VAL A 65 29.36 -18.69 18.20
N TRP A 66 29.08 -18.28 16.95
CA TRP A 66 27.84 -17.59 16.60
C TRP A 66 26.60 -18.40 17.01
N LYS A 67 26.53 -19.67 16.62
CA LYS A 67 25.35 -20.52 16.89
C LYS A 67 25.08 -20.66 18.39
N ASN A 68 26.12 -20.85 19.19
CA ASN A 68 25.99 -20.94 20.65
C ASN A 68 25.50 -19.61 21.24
N ALA A 69 26.11 -18.50 20.83
CA ALA A 69 25.74 -17.16 21.29
C ALA A 69 24.27 -16.82 20.95
N MET A 70 23.82 -17.17 19.74
CA MET A 70 22.43 -16.99 19.33
C MET A 70 21.46 -17.95 20.06
N ALA A 71 21.87 -19.19 20.31
CA ALA A 71 21.04 -20.16 21.05
C ALA A 71 20.78 -19.70 22.49
N ASP A 72 21.74 -19.04 23.12
CA ASP A 72 21.57 -18.45 24.45
C ASP A 72 20.46 -17.38 24.43
N ILE A 73 20.37 -16.56 23.38
CA ILE A 73 19.33 -15.53 23.24
C ILE A 73 17.97 -16.13 22.84
N PHE A 74 17.91 -16.83 21.71
CA PHE A 74 16.66 -17.24 21.07
C PHE A 74 16.11 -18.57 21.58
N GLY A 75 16.95 -19.39 22.20
CA GLY A 75 16.69 -20.80 22.46
C GLY A 75 17.26 -21.69 21.36
N ALA A 76 17.71 -22.87 21.76
CA ALA A 76 18.34 -23.84 20.86
C ALA A 76 17.41 -24.20 19.69
N GLY A 77 17.93 -24.12 18.47
CA GLY A 77 17.24 -24.56 17.26
C GLY A 77 16.23 -23.56 16.67
N LYS A 78 16.00 -22.39 17.26
CA LYS A 78 15.17 -21.34 16.64
C LYS A 78 15.88 -20.61 15.50
N ILE A 79 17.19 -20.42 15.61
CA ILE A 79 18.04 -19.75 14.62
C ILE A 79 19.07 -20.73 14.07
N ASN A 80 18.88 -21.12 12.82
CA ASN A 80 19.72 -22.14 12.16
C ASN A 80 20.35 -21.64 10.86
N ASP A 81 19.73 -20.65 10.22
CA ASP A 81 20.18 -20.11 8.94
C ASP A 81 20.77 -18.72 9.14
N ALA A 82 21.83 -18.42 8.39
CA ALA A 82 22.53 -17.16 8.47
C ALA A 82 23.17 -16.71 7.16
N LEU A 83 23.32 -15.39 7.05
CA LEU A 83 24.15 -14.72 6.06
C LEU A 83 25.38 -14.16 6.77
N PHE A 84 26.50 -14.88 6.64
CA PHE A 84 27.76 -14.53 7.28
C PHE A 84 28.52 -13.47 6.49
N ILE A 85 29.17 -12.55 7.19
CA ILE A 85 29.82 -11.39 6.58
C ILE A 85 31.18 -11.17 7.25
N PRO A 86 32.22 -10.73 6.52
CA PRO A 86 33.49 -10.39 7.13
C PRO A 86 33.35 -9.19 8.07
N TYR A 87 34.02 -9.25 9.23
CA TYR A 87 34.12 -8.10 10.10
C TYR A 87 35.07 -7.05 9.48
N PRO A 88 34.62 -5.79 9.28
CA PRO A 88 35.41 -4.77 8.60
C PRO A 88 36.46 -4.16 9.52
N ALA A 89 37.69 -4.01 9.03
CA ALA A 89 38.69 -3.16 9.68
C ALA A 89 39.69 -2.61 8.65
N LEU A 90 40.19 -1.39 8.88
CA LEU A 90 41.20 -0.74 8.03
C LEU A 90 42.51 -1.52 7.97
N ASN A 91 42.80 -2.28 9.03
CA ASN A 91 44.00 -3.08 9.20
C ASN A 91 43.78 -4.57 8.96
N ALA A 92 42.67 -4.95 8.31
CA ALA A 92 42.38 -6.33 7.92
C ALA A 92 42.91 -6.63 6.52
N ASP A 93 43.39 -7.86 6.31
CA ASP A 93 43.56 -8.40 4.96
C ASP A 93 42.19 -8.85 4.43
N VAL A 94 41.67 -8.09 3.45
CA VAL A 94 40.36 -8.33 2.81
C VAL A 94 40.26 -9.73 2.22
N ASN A 95 41.33 -10.27 1.64
CA ASN A 95 41.32 -11.63 1.08
C ASN A 95 41.22 -12.67 2.19
N SER A 96 41.97 -12.48 3.29
CA SER A 96 41.95 -13.39 4.44
C SER A 96 40.56 -13.47 5.07
N ILE A 97 39.94 -12.31 5.35
CA ILE A 97 38.62 -12.25 6.00
C ILE A 97 37.50 -12.77 5.07
N ASN A 98 37.56 -12.51 3.76
CA ASN A 98 36.63 -13.07 2.79
C ASN A 98 36.73 -14.59 2.75
N ASN A 99 37.95 -15.13 2.61
CA ASN A 99 38.19 -16.57 2.55
C ASN A 99 37.72 -17.28 3.83
N TYR A 100 37.93 -16.67 4.99
CA TYR A 100 37.48 -17.22 6.26
C TYR A 100 35.95 -17.36 6.31
N VAL A 101 35.21 -16.30 5.98
CA VAL A 101 33.75 -16.32 5.98
C VAL A 101 33.18 -17.30 4.96
N ILE A 102 33.74 -17.34 3.75
CA ILE A 102 33.35 -18.30 2.71
C ILE A 102 33.56 -19.74 3.20
N THR A 103 34.68 -20.01 3.88
CA THR A 103 35.00 -21.35 4.40
C THR A 103 34.02 -21.77 5.48
N GLU A 104 33.71 -20.90 6.44
CA GLU A 104 32.74 -21.20 7.51
C GLU A 104 31.32 -21.35 6.95
N ALA A 105 30.91 -20.47 6.02
CA ALA A 105 29.63 -20.59 5.35
C ALA A 105 29.50 -21.93 4.61
N TYR A 106 30.52 -22.33 3.85
CA TYR A 106 30.53 -23.61 3.14
C TYR A 106 30.43 -24.81 4.10
N LYS A 107 31.25 -24.81 5.16
CA LYS A 107 31.26 -25.86 6.20
C LYS A 107 29.90 -26.04 6.86
N LEU A 108 29.18 -24.93 7.08
CA LEU A 108 27.89 -24.93 7.76
C LEU A 108 26.68 -24.99 6.81
N ARG A 109 26.93 -25.04 5.50
CA ARG A 109 25.91 -24.95 4.44
C ARG A 109 25.05 -23.68 4.54
N GLN A 110 25.72 -22.58 4.86
CA GLN A 110 25.17 -21.24 5.01
C GLN A 110 25.60 -20.31 3.87
N TYR A 111 25.16 -19.06 3.95
CA TYR A 111 25.39 -18.04 2.94
C TYR A 111 26.44 -17.03 3.40
N ALA A 112 27.09 -16.37 2.45
CA ALA A 112 28.11 -15.37 2.72
C ALA A 112 27.93 -14.12 1.86
N LEU A 113 28.22 -12.95 2.41
CA LEU A 113 28.62 -11.78 1.62
C LEU A 113 30.13 -11.62 1.70
N VAL A 114 30.72 -11.01 0.68
CA VAL A 114 32.16 -10.68 0.65
C VAL A 114 32.37 -9.18 0.69
N VAL A 115 33.46 -8.74 1.29
CA VAL A 115 33.90 -7.36 1.20
C VAL A 115 34.53 -7.14 -0.17
N ALA A 116 34.05 -6.14 -0.89
CA ALA A 116 34.64 -5.62 -2.11
C ALA A 116 34.94 -4.13 -1.93
N THR A 117 36.10 -3.70 -2.38
CA THR A 117 36.64 -2.36 -2.19
C THR A 117 36.88 -1.66 -3.54
N PRO A 118 36.96 -0.32 -3.58
CA PRO A 118 37.25 0.41 -4.82
C PRO A 118 38.59 0.06 -5.49
N ASN A 119 39.51 -0.55 -4.76
CA ASN A 119 40.85 -0.86 -5.24
C ASN A 119 41.02 -2.33 -5.64
N ASP A 120 39.97 -3.14 -5.51
CA ASP A 120 40.02 -4.55 -5.87
C ASP A 120 40.01 -4.75 -7.40
N ASP A 121 40.64 -5.85 -7.81
CA ASP A 121 40.61 -6.29 -9.20
C ASP A 121 39.25 -6.96 -9.51
N TYR A 122 38.60 -6.47 -10.56
CA TYR A 122 37.27 -6.93 -10.98
C TYR A 122 37.20 -8.44 -11.20
N GLU A 123 38.17 -9.03 -11.90
CA GLU A 123 38.16 -10.47 -12.21
C GLU A 123 38.40 -11.32 -10.96
N LYS A 124 39.24 -10.88 -10.03
CA LYS A 124 39.42 -11.56 -8.74
C LYS A 124 38.14 -11.56 -7.91
N VAL A 125 37.43 -10.44 -7.84
CA VAL A 125 36.16 -10.37 -7.10
C VAL A 125 35.08 -11.23 -7.76
N LYS A 126 35.03 -11.22 -9.10
CA LYS A 126 34.14 -12.08 -9.88
C LYS A 126 34.42 -13.58 -9.64
N GLU A 127 35.67 -13.98 -9.45
CA GLU A 127 36.03 -15.36 -9.14
C GLU A 127 35.40 -15.85 -7.81
N LEU A 128 35.31 -14.98 -6.79
CA LEU A 128 34.68 -15.32 -5.52
C LEU A 128 33.20 -15.69 -5.70
N LEU A 129 32.51 -15.09 -6.67
CA LEU A 129 31.09 -15.34 -6.97
C LEU A 129 30.83 -16.74 -7.54
N LYS A 130 31.85 -17.45 -8.02
CA LYS A 130 31.70 -18.86 -8.44
C LYS A 130 31.39 -19.78 -7.27
N ASN A 131 31.72 -19.37 -6.04
CA ASN A 131 31.34 -20.10 -4.86
C ASN A 131 29.85 -19.91 -4.58
N LYS A 132 29.08 -21.01 -4.63
CA LYS A 132 27.62 -21.00 -4.43
C LYS A 132 27.16 -20.56 -3.05
N CYS A 133 28.04 -20.38 -2.06
CA CYS A 133 27.69 -19.76 -0.77
C CYS A 133 27.67 -18.24 -0.85
N VAL A 134 28.42 -17.63 -1.78
CA VAL A 134 28.49 -16.17 -1.91
C VAL A 134 27.20 -15.65 -2.55
N ARG A 135 26.55 -14.71 -1.88
CA ARG A 135 25.26 -14.12 -2.25
C ARG A 135 25.32 -12.62 -2.47
N GLY A 136 26.53 -12.05 -2.48
CA GLY A 136 26.76 -10.66 -2.84
C GLY A 136 27.83 -9.98 -2.01
N PHE A 137 27.66 -8.68 -1.81
CA PHE A 137 28.70 -7.78 -1.34
C PHE A 137 28.32 -7.03 -0.07
N LYS A 138 29.32 -6.78 0.78
CA LYS A 138 29.25 -5.85 1.91
C LYS A 138 30.33 -4.77 1.73
N PRO A 139 30.06 -3.71 0.96
CA PRO A 139 30.99 -2.58 0.82
C PRO A 139 31.01 -1.75 2.11
N TYR A 140 32.18 -1.19 2.45
CA TYR A 140 32.34 -0.33 3.63
C TYR A 140 33.08 0.97 3.31
N HIS A 141 32.54 2.08 3.81
CA HIS A 141 33.11 3.41 3.67
C HIS A 141 34.58 3.51 4.13
N ILE A 142 35.01 2.70 5.10
CA ILE A 142 36.39 2.71 5.60
C ILE A 142 37.41 2.41 4.50
N TYR A 143 37.03 1.61 3.50
CA TYR A 143 37.89 1.28 2.35
C TYR A 143 37.84 2.35 1.24
N SER A 144 37.13 3.46 1.46
CA SER A 144 37.12 4.57 0.51
C SER A 144 38.48 5.24 0.37
N ASN A 145 38.81 5.58 -0.87
CA ASN A 145 39.95 6.43 -1.22
C ASN A 145 39.70 7.90 -0.85
N LYS A 146 38.44 8.32 -0.62
CA LYS A 146 38.09 9.68 -0.19
C LYS A 146 38.13 9.80 1.32
N LYS A 147 38.76 10.88 1.81
CA LYS A 147 38.85 11.22 3.24
C LYS A 147 38.15 12.56 3.50
N PRO A 148 37.46 12.74 4.64
CA PRO A 148 37.22 11.72 5.67
C PRO A 148 36.24 10.64 5.20
N THR A 149 36.54 9.37 5.49
CA THR A 149 35.77 8.23 4.97
C THR A 149 34.32 8.21 5.45
N PHE A 150 34.01 8.83 6.59
CA PHE A 150 32.65 8.90 7.12
C PHE A 150 31.76 9.93 6.40
N GLN A 151 32.33 10.74 5.51
CA GLN A 151 31.60 11.65 4.61
C GLN A 151 31.66 11.19 3.14
N ALA A 152 32.22 10.00 2.87
CA ALA A 152 32.35 9.47 1.52
C ALA A 152 30.97 9.22 0.88
N ARG A 153 30.88 9.41 -0.43
CA ARG A 153 29.68 9.08 -1.22
C ARG A 153 29.58 7.57 -1.42
N ILE A 154 28.40 7.06 -1.79
CA ILE A 154 28.21 5.62 -2.02
C ILE A 154 29.17 5.15 -3.11
N THR A 155 29.31 5.93 -4.18
CA THR A 155 30.24 5.66 -5.29
C THR A 155 31.71 5.57 -4.88
N ASP A 156 32.10 6.23 -3.78
CA ASP A 156 33.50 6.27 -3.34
C ASP A 156 33.93 5.00 -2.58
N PHE A 157 33.00 4.11 -2.21
CA PHE A 157 33.29 2.83 -1.55
C PHE A 157 32.50 1.63 -2.10
N CYS A 158 31.46 1.88 -2.89
CA CYS A 158 30.70 0.91 -3.65
C CYS A 158 30.64 1.35 -5.13
N PRO A 159 31.74 1.20 -5.89
CA PRO A 159 31.82 1.63 -7.28
C PRO A 159 30.81 0.91 -8.18
N GLU A 160 30.48 1.52 -9.31
CA GLU A 160 29.45 1.07 -10.25
C GLU A 160 29.66 -0.38 -10.77
N TRP A 161 30.91 -0.84 -10.88
CA TRP A 161 31.17 -2.22 -11.29
C TRP A 161 30.65 -3.26 -10.29
N ILE A 162 30.54 -2.93 -9.00
CA ILE A 162 29.91 -3.81 -7.98
C ILE A 162 28.41 -3.91 -8.25
N TRP A 163 27.75 -2.78 -8.54
CA TRP A 163 26.33 -2.74 -8.90
C TRP A 163 26.04 -3.53 -10.16
N ARG A 164 26.89 -3.40 -11.18
CA ARG A 164 26.79 -4.20 -12.41
C ARG A 164 26.91 -5.70 -12.14
N LEU A 165 27.91 -6.13 -11.36
CA LEU A 165 28.05 -7.54 -10.98
C LEU A 165 26.84 -8.04 -10.19
N ALA A 166 26.30 -7.20 -9.30
CA ALA A 166 25.13 -7.55 -8.52
C ALA A 166 23.87 -7.67 -9.40
N ASP A 167 23.69 -6.80 -10.38
CA ASP A 167 22.57 -6.88 -11.32
C ASP A 167 22.67 -8.12 -12.22
N GLU A 168 23.84 -8.36 -12.81
CA GLU A 168 24.08 -9.48 -13.72
C GLU A 168 23.84 -10.85 -13.08
N ASN A 169 23.97 -10.94 -11.75
CA ASN A 169 23.92 -12.19 -10.99
C ASN A 169 22.83 -12.19 -9.90
N GLU A 170 21.94 -11.18 -9.87
CA GLU A 170 20.85 -11.02 -8.90
C GLU A 170 21.32 -11.09 -7.42
N LEU A 171 22.46 -10.47 -7.13
CA LEU A 171 23.13 -10.51 -5.83
C LEU A 171 22.71 -9.37 -4.90
N ILE A 172 22.97 -9.59 -3.61
CA ILE A 172 22.72 -8.63 -2.54
C ILE A 172 23.87 -7.61 -2.46
N ILE A 173 23.54 -6.33 -2.26
CA ILE A 173 24.48 -5.32 -1.76
C ILE A 173 23.98 -4.87 -0.40
N LEU A 174 24.64 -5.30 0.67
CA LEU A 174 24.33 -4.85 2.02
C LEU A 174 25.09 -3.55 2.30
N LEU A 175 24.44 -2.41 2.08
CA LEU A 175 25.08 -1.10 2.06
C LEU A 175 25.07 -0.44 3.44
N HIS A 176 26.25 -0.03 3.93
CA HIS A 176 26.42 0.72 5.16
C HIS A 176 26.78 2.19 4.85
N ILE A 177 25.84 3.11 5.09
CA ILE A 177 26.00 4.55 4.85
C ILE A 177 26.17 5.29 6.18
N VAL A 178 27.22 6.10 6.30
CA VAL A 178 27.66 6.66 7.59
C VAL A 178 27.76 8.19 7.66
N LYS A 179 27.37 8.91 6.59
CA LYS A 179 27.24 10.37 6.63
C LYS A 179 26.39 10.79 7.83
N ASP A 180 26.64 11.99 8.37
CA ASP A 180 25.97 12.46 9.60
C ASP A 180 24.43 12.44 9.47
N ASN A 181 23.93 12.85 8.30
CA ASN A 181 22.51 12.84 8.00
C ASN A 181 21.99 11.49 7.50
N ALA A 182 22.87 10.53 7.19
CA ALA A 182 22.53 9.19 6.72
C ALA A 182 21.45 9.24 5.60
N LEU A 183 20.27 8.65 5.80
CA LEU A 183 19.17 8.68 4.82
C LEU A 183 18.60 10.09 4.58
N ALA A 184 18.79 11.02 5.52
CA ALA A 184 18.38 12.42 5.39
C ALA A 184 19.28 13.24 4.45
N ASP A 185 20.41 12.70 4.01
CA ASP A 185 21.32 13.34 3.07
C ASP A 185 20.78 13.22 1.63
N GLU A 186 20.56 14.36 0.97
CA GLU A 186 19.98 14.37 -0.39
C GLU A 186 20.86 13.67 -1.43
N GLU A 187 22.19 13.70 -1.27
CA GLU A 187 23.09 13.02 -2.21
C GLU A 187 22.96 11.50 -2.07
N ASN A 188 22.85 10.97 -0.85
CA ASN A 188 22.56 9.55 -0.63
C ASN A 188 21.23 9.15 -1.26
N GLN A 189 20.17 9.97 -1.12
CA GLN A 189 18.86 9.68 -1.70
C GLN A 189 18.93 9.58 -3.22
N ARG A 190 19.62 10.54 -3.86
CA ARG A 190 19.79 10.55 -5.33
C ARG A 190 20.62 9.37 -5.81
N GLU A 191 21.72 9.04 -5.14
CA GLU A 191 22.56 7.89 -5.51
C GLU A 191 21.83 6.56 -5.32
N ILE A 192 21.12 6.35 -4.20
CA ILE A 192 20.31 5.13 -3.97
C ILE A 192 19.30 4.96 -5.09
N ARG A 193 18.52 6.00 -5.40
CA ARG A 193 17.51 5.94 -6.45
C ARG A 193 18.13 5.64 -7.82
N TYR A 194 19.18 6.36 -8.18
CA TYR A 194 19.91 6.13 -9.43
C TYR A 194 20.37 4.69 -9.57
N PHE A 195 20.98 4.11 -8.54
CA PHE A 195 21.46 2.72 -8.60
C PHE A 195 20.32 1.71 -8.62
N CYS A 196 19.27 1.90 -7.82
CA CYS A 196 18.12 1.01 -7.82
C CYS A 196 17.40 1.00 -9.19
N GLU A 197 17.27 2.16 -9.83
CA GLU A 197 16.62 2.31 -11.14
C GLU A 197 17.51 1.82 -12.29
N SER A 198 18.84 2.02 -12.20
CA SER A 198 19.78 1.60 -13.23
C SER A 198 20.14 0.10 -13.18
N TYR A 199 20.02 -0.51 -12.00
CA TYR A 199 20.37 -1.90 -11.72
C TYR A 199 19.20 -2.63 -11.03
N PRO A 200 18.07 -2.80 -11.73
CA PRO A 200 16.82 -3.27 -11.13
C PRO A 200 16.90 -4.71 -10.59
N ARG A 201 17.86 -5.53 -11.03
CA ARG A 201 18.06 -6.90 -10.54
C ARG A 201 19.03 -6.98 -9.35
N ALA A 202 19.80 -5.93 -9.09
CA ALA A 202 20.61 -5.85 -7.88
C ALA A 202 19.69 -5.68 -6.65
N LYS A 203 19.93 -6.46 -5.61
CA LYS A 203 19.12 -6.45 -4.38
C LYS A 203 19.78 -5.60 -3.31
N LEU A 204 19.35 -4.35 -3.16
CA LEU A 204 19.94 -3.45 -2.17
C LEU A 204 19.37 -3.73 -0.77
N VAL A 205 20.23 -3.98 0.20
CA VAL A 205 19.85 -4.04 1.61
C VAL A 205 20.50 -2.87 2.35
N LEU A 206 19.70 -2.01 2.95
CA LEU A 206 20.16 -0.90 3.77
C LEU A 206 20.48 -1.40 5.18
N ALA A 207 21.78 -1.51 5.49
CA ALA A 207 22.26 -1.99 6.79
C ALA A 207 21.93 -1.00 7.91
N HIS A 208 21.52 -1.51 9.08
CA HIS A 208 21.05 -0.68 10.21
C HIS A 208 19.95 0.31 9.76
N ALA A 209 19.16 -0.10 8.76
CA ALA A 209 18.22 0.64 7.92
C ALA A 209 18.66 2.09 7.66
N VAL A 210 19.94 2.15 7.29
CA VAL A 210 20.81 3.30 7.04
C VAL A 210 20.76 4.34 8.17
N ARG A 211 21.19 3.80 9.31
CA ARG A 211 21.54 4.44 10.58
C ARG A 211 20.36 4.98 11.38
N GLY A 212 19.30 4.17 11.46
CA GLY A 212 18.17 4.36 12.39
C GLY A 212 18.55 4.42 13.89
N PHE A 213 19.83 4.41 14.20
CA PHE A 213 20.43 4.87 15.46
C PHE A 213 20.02 6.31 15.83
N HIS A 214 19.83 7.16 14.82
CA HIS A 214 19.19 8.47 14.97
C HIS A 214 17.80 8.44 14.31
N SER A 215 16.75 8.15 15.10
CA SER A 215 15.39 7.95 14.58
C SER A 215 14.85 9.12 13.74
N PRO A 216 15.13 10.41 14.04
CA PRO A 216 14.60 11.52 13.24
C PRO A 216 15.08 11.52 11.79
N ASN A 217 16.29 11.01 11.51
CA ASN A 217 16.80 10.91 10.14
C ASN A 217 16.00 9.88 9.33
N THR A 218 15.63 8.75 9.94
CA THR A 218 14.80 7.72 9.30
C THR A 218 13.36 8.21 9.11
N VAL A 219 12.73 8.69 10.18
CA VAL A 219 11.32 9.14 10.19
C VAL A 219 11.05 10.18 9.10
N LYS A 220 11.92 11.17 8.99
CA LYS A 220 11.73 12.30 8.08
C LYS A 220 11.82 11.90 6.60
N TRP A 221 12.49 10.79 6.25
CA TRP A 221 12.93 10.59 4.86
C TRP A 221 12.65 9.22 4.25
N ILE A 222 12.29 8.22 5.05
CA ILE A 222 12.02 6.86 4.54
C ILE A 222 11.03 6.83 3.36
N HIS A 223 10.03 7.71 3.37
CA HIS A 223 9.01 7.81 2.32
C HIS A 223 9.56 8.25 0.94
N LYS A 224 10.80 8.76 0.84
CA LYS A 224 11.41 9.18 -0.44
C LYS A 224 11.99 8.05 -1.28
N ILE A 225 12.17 6.89 -0.67
CA ILE A 225 12.75 5.69 -1.32
C ILE A 225 11.85 4.45 -1.12
N ALA A 226 10.70 4.61 -0.47
CA ALA A 226 9.76 3.53 -0.15
C ALA A 226 9.02 2.97 -1.38
N ASP A 227 9.13 3.65 -2.52
CA ASP A 227 8.61 3.28 -3.84
C ASP A 227 9.54 2.33 -4.62
N LEU A 228 10.82 2.25 -4.23
CA LEU A 228 11.80 1.36 -4.88
C LEU A 228 11.50 -0.09 -4.51
N GLN A 229 11.45 -0.99 -5.50
CA GLN A 229 11.05 -2.39 -5.30
C GLN A 229 12.22 -3.32 -4.93
N ASN A 230 13.43 -2.99 -5.38
CA ASN A 230 14.64 -3.78 -5.17
C ASN A 230 15.43 -3.36 -3.91
N ILE A 231 14.72 -2.88 -2.87
CA ILE A 231 15.31 -2.42 -1.62
C ILE A 231 14.72 -3.14 -0.40
N TRP A 232 15.58 -3.50 0.55
CA TRP A 232 15.23 -4.07 1.84
C TRP A 232 15.96 -3.34 2.97
N TYR A 233 15.45 -3.47 4.20
CA TYR A 233 15.88 -2.72 5.36
C TYR A 233 16.28 -3.68 6.47
N ASP A 234 17.56 -3.71 6.80
CA ASP A 234 18.09 -4.54 7.90
C ASP A 234 18.06 -3.75 9.21
N VAL A 235 17.39 -4.24 10.24
CA VAL A 235 17.23 -3.51 11.53
C VAL A 235 18.34 -3.79 12.53
N ALA A 236 19.44 -4.40 12.10
CA ALA A 236 20.50 -4.83 13.00
C ALA A 236 21.01 -3.72 13.91
N ALA A 237 21.11 -4.03 15.20
CA ALA A 237 21.55 -3.15 16.28
C ALA A 237 20.76 -1.83 16.46
N ILE A 238 19.61 -1.65 15.81
CA ILE A 238 18.74 -0.49 16.06
C ILE A 238 18.02 -0.71 17.39
N CYS A 239 18.23 0.19 18.35
CA CYS A 239 17.58 0.15 19.67
C CYS A 239 16.41 1.16 19.80
N GLU A 240 16.09 1.88 18.73
CA GLU A 240 15.02 2.90 18.70
C GLU A 240 13.81 2.38 17.92
N SER A 241 12.71 2.09 18.62
CA SER A 241 11.49 1.57 17.99
C SER A 241 10.88 2.56 17.00
N GLU A 242 11.05 3.87 17.22
CA GLU A 242 10.54 4.93 16.33
C GLU A 242 11.08 4.80 14.90
N ALA A 243 12.37 4.50 14.74
CA ALA A 243 12.97 4.29 13.42
C ALA A 243 12.35 3.08 12.72
N ILE A 244 12.14 1.98 13.45
CA ILE A 244 11.57 0.73 12.94
C ILE A 244 10.09 0.91 12.59
N THR A 245 9.31 1.58 13.44
CA THR A 245 7.92 1.94 13.18
C THR A 245 7.81 2.76 11.90
N ALA A 246 8.66 3.77 11.70
CA ALA A 246 8.62 4.59 10.48
C ALA A 246 8.89 3.78 9.20
N ILE A 247 9.79 2.79 9.27
CA ILE A 247 10.05 1.88 8.15
C ILE A 247 8.83 0.99 7.89
N LEU A 248 8.29 0.33 8.91
CA LEU A 248 7.09 -0.50 8.79
C LEU A 248 5.89 0.29 8.26
N GLU A 249 5.70 1.54 8.70
CA GLU A 249 4.64 2.41 8.18
C GLU A 249 4.84 2.83 6.73
N ALA A 250 6.09 2.90 6.26
CA ALA A 250 6.41 3.26 4.88
C ALA A 250 6.32 2.07 3.92
N VAL A 251 6.93 0.94 4.28
CA VAL A 251 7.14 -0.21 3.37
C VAL A 251 6.53 -1.54 3.84
N GLY A 252 5.93 -1.58 5.03
CA GLY A 252 5.36 -2.81 5.59
C GLY A 252 6.41 -3.81 6.10
N PRO A 253 5.97 -4.97 6.62
CA PRO A 253 6.86 -5.97 7.25
C PRO A 253 7.69 -6.79 6.26
N ARG A 254 7.32 -6.87 4.98
CA ARG A 254 7.97 -7.76 3.98
C ARG A 254 9.27 -7.24 3.36
N HIS A 255 9.60 -5.97 3.60
CA HIS A 255 10.89 -5.39 3.20
C HIS A 255 11.85 -5.25 4.39
N LEU A 256 11.44 -5.69 5.60
CA LEU A 256 12.24 -5.58 6.82
C LEU A 256 12.94 -6.90 7.11
N LEU A 257 14.22 -6.84 7.50
CA LEU A 257 15.05 -8.01 7.78
C LEU A 257 15.59 -7.94 9.20
N TRP A 258 15.46 -9.03 9.95
CA TRP A 258 16.19 -9.20 11.20
C TRP A 258 17.65 -9.59 10.94
N GLY A 259 18.57 -8.74 11.36
CA GLY A 259 19.98 -9.07 11.52
C GLY A 259 20.39 -8.80 12.95
N SER A 260 21.29 -9.62 13.52
CA SER A 260 21.72 -9.36 14.90
C SER A 260 22.80 -8.27 14.97
N ASP A 261 23.63 -8.13 13.93
CA ASP A 261 24.94 -7.44 13.95
C ASP A 261 25.93 -8.11 14.92
N PHE A 262 25.91 -9.44 15.00
CA PHE A 262 26.91 -10.17 15.76
C PHE A 262 28.30 -9.83 15.24
N PRO A 263 29.32 -9.59 16.09
CA PRO A 263 29.31 -9.64 17.55
C PRO A 263 28.98 -8.32 18.27
N VAL A 264 28.74 -7.22 17.54
CA VAL A 264 28.39 -5.92 18.15
C VAL A 264 27.15 -6.08 19.04
N SER A 265 26.22 -6.91 18.62
CA SER A 265 25.00 -7.29 19.33
C SER A 265 25.23 -7.90 20.72
N HIS A 266 26.42 -8.45 20.97
CA HIS A 266 26.83 -9.07 22.24
C HIS A 266 27.64 -8.13 23.15
N GLN A 267 27.71 -6.85 22.79
CA GLN A 267 28.20 -5.80 23.68
C GLN A 267 27.11 -5.36 24.66
N ARG A 268 27.51 -4.91 25.84
CA ARG A 268 26.59 -4.33 26.83
C ARG A 268 26.42 -2.84 26.61
N GLY A 269 25.18 -2.43 26.40
CA GLY A 269 24.83 -1.06 26.12
C GLY A 269 23.76 -0.96 25.03
N ARG A 270 23.62 0.24 24.49
CA ARG A 270 22.72 0.50 23.36
C ARG A 270 23.17 1.74 22.61
N CYS A 271 22.70 1.84 21.38
CA CYS A 271 22.71 3.09 20.66
C CYS A 271 21.50 3.95 21.11
N VAL A 272 21.68 5.26 21.22
CA VAL A 272 20.62 6.21 21.59
C VAL A 272 20.65 7.46 20.73
N THR A 273 19.46 7.93 20.36
CA THR A 273 19.27 9.25 19.73
C THR A 273 19.60 10.37 20.73
N LEU A 274 20.42 11.34 20.31
CA LEU A 274 20.83 12.51 21.08
C LEU A 274 20.85 13.77 20.20
N GLY A 275 19.88 14.67 20.40
CA GLY A 275 19.84 15.95 19.69
C GLY A 275 19.78 15.77 18.17
N SER A 276 20.85 16.18 17.48
CA SER A 276 20.98 16.07 16.01
C SER A 276 21.75 14.83 15.55
N GLY A 277 22.04 13.89 16.45
CA GLY A 277 22.83 12.70 16.15
C GLY A 277 22.54 11.58 17.14
N PHE A 278 23.52 10.70 17.37
CA PHE A 278 23.37 9.57 18.28
C PHE A 278 24.67 9.30 19.03
N ALA A 279 24.58 8.54 20.13
CA ALA A 279 25.74 8.00 20.81
C ALA A 279 25.58 6.50 21.08
N TRP A 280 26.68 5.78 20.96
CA TRP A 280 26.80 4.48 21.61
C TRP A 280 27.07 4.72 23.09
N ILE A 281 26.22 4.15 23.94
CA ILE A 281 26.41 4.15 25.39
C ILE A 281 26.75 2.73 25.80
N THR A 282 28.03 2.47 26.02
CA THR A 282 28.53 1.16 26.46
C THR A 282 28.68 1.09 27.98
N ALA A 283 28.70 -0.13 28.53
CA ALA A 283 28.74 -0.35 29.97
C ALA A 283 29.94 0.31 30.69
N ASP A 284 31.06 0.51 30.01
CA ASP A 284 32.28 1.13 30.53
C ASP A 284 32.28 2.68 30.46
N GLN A 285 31.38 3.29 29.68
CA GLN A 285 31.33 4.74 29.48
C GLN A 285 30.50 5.48 30.54
N VAL A 286 29.58 4.78 31.22
CA VAL A 286 28.67 5.38 32.20
C VAL A 286 29.01 4.93 33.62
N GLN A 287 28.97 5.86 34.56
CA GLN A 287 29.03 5.56 35.99
C GLN A 287 27.65 5.09 36.47
N TRP A 288 27.32 3.82 36.20
CA TRP A 288 25.98 3.27 36.45
C TRP A 288 25.52 3.38 37.91
N ASN A 289 26.44 3.32 38.87
CA ASN A 289 26.11 3.42 40.29
C ASN A 289 25.82 4.86 40.77
N ASP A 290 26.28 5.88 40.05
CA ASP A 290 26.22 7.27 40.49
C ASP A 290 25.29 8.14 39.63
N LYS A 291 25.21 7.84 38.32
CA LYS A 291 24.52 8.68 37.32
C LYS A 291 23.32 7.99 36.65
N ALA A 292 23.17 6.68 36.80
CA ALA A 292 22.05 5.91 36.26
C ALA A 292 21.22 5.32 37.41
N PHE A 293 20.25 6.07 37.93
CA PHE A 293 19.38 5.59 38.99
C PHE A 293 18.66 4.31 38.55
N PHE A 294 19.03 3.16 39.14
CA PHE A 294 18.43 1.84 38.92
C PHE A 294 18.65 1.16 37.54
N GLY A 295 19.46 1.75 36.64
CA GLY A 295 19.71 1.19 35.31
C GLY A 295 20.82 0.13 35.29
N GLN A 296 20.57 -1.01 34.64
CA GLN A 296 21.58 -2.03 34.32
C GLN A 296 21.68 -2.20 32.81
N PRO A 297 22.88 -2.10 32.20
CA PRO A 297 23.01 -2.24 30.75
C PRO A 297 22.83 -3.69 30.30
N SER A 298 21.85 -3.92 29.43
CA SER A 298 21.63 -5.19 28.75
C SER A 298 22.48 -5.33 27.49
N LEU A 299 22.47 -6.54 26.90
CA LEU A 299 23.09 -6.76 25.59
C LEU A 299 22.33 -5.98 24.50
N VAL A 300 23.07 -5.44 23.53
CA VAL A 300 22.53 -4.70 22.39
C VAL A 300 21.47 -5.51 21.63
N ILE A 301 21.65 -6.83 21.50
CA ILE A 301 20.67 -7.72 20.85
C ILE A 301 19.31 -7.71 21.56
N ILE A 302 19.30 -7.66 22.90
CA ILE A 302 18.06 -7.62 23.70
C ILE A 302 17.37 -6.26 23.52
N GLU A 303 18.13 -5.17 23.57
CA GLU A 303 17.61 -3.83 23.33
C GLU A 303 17.05 -3.66 21.90
N SER A 304 17.72 -4.27 20.91
CA SER A 304 17.25 -4.28 19.52
C SER A 304 15.98 -5.11 19.34
N LEU A 305 15.90 -6.31 19.95
CA LEU A 305 14.69 -7.13 19.95
C LEU A 305 13.49 -6.40 20.57
N ARG A 306 13.70 -5.70 21.69
CA ARG A 306 12.67 -4.86 22.31
C ARG A 306 12.19 -3.77 21.37
N ALA A 307 13.10 -3.11 20.65
CA ALA A 307 12.73 -2.07 19.69
C ALA A 307 11.87 -2.62 18.55
N VAL A 308 12.24 -3.77 17.98
CA VAL A 308 11.46 -4.46 16.92
C VAL A 308 10.08 -4.87 17.43
N ILE A 309 10.02 -5.55 18.58
CA ILE A 309 8.76 -6.05 19.17
C ILE A 309 7.83 -4.89 19.54
N ASN A 310 8.36 -3.80 20.10
CA ASN A 310 7.57 -2.60 20.40
C ASN A 310 6.98 -1.98 19.12
N ALA A 311 7.79 -1.89 18.05
CA ALA A 311 7.32 -1.38 16.77
C ALA A 311 6.22 -2.29 16.18
N ALA A 312 6.43 -3.60 16.19
CA ALA A 312 5.46 -4.60 15.72
C ALA A 312 4.13 -4.52 16.47
N ASN A 313 4.18 -4.47 17.80
CA ASN A 313 2.99 -4.36 18.65
C ASN A 313 2.26 -3.03 18.42
N SER A 314 2.99 -1.92 18.26
CA SER A 314 2.38 -0.61 18.01
C SER A 314 1.61 -0.53 16.69
N LEU A 315 1.96 -1.38 15.72
CA LEU A 315 1.34 -1.46 14.41
C LEU A 315 0.36 -2.63 14.28
N GLY A 316 0.24 -3.47 15.31
CA GLY A 316 -0.66 -4.63 15.31
C GLY A 316 -0.24 -5.73 14.33
N LEU A 317 1.08 -5.93 14.15
CA LEU A 317 1.60 -7.02 13.33
C LEU A 317 1.18 -8.38 13.90
N ASN A 318 0.84 -9.32 13.02
CA ASN A 318 0.42 -10.67 13.39
C ASN A 318 1.59 -11.68 13.29
N SER A 319 1.31 -12.96 13.55
CA SER A 319 2.34 -14.02 13.51
C SER A 319 3.00 -14.20 12.14
N ASP A 320 2.28 -13.98 11.05
CA ASP A 320 2.81 -14.12 9.69
C ASP A 320 3.73 -12.95 9.36
N ASP A 321 3.36 -11.73 9.79
CA ASP A 321 4.22 -10.54 9.67
C ASP A 321 5.54 -10.72 10.43
N MET A 322 5.47 -11.32 11.63
CA MET A 322 6.65 -11.63 12.44
C MET A 322 7.51 -12.71 11.78
N ALA A 323 6.90 -13.74 11.18
CA ALA A 323 7.63 -14.76 10.43
C ALA A 323 8.31 -14.18 9.18
N ASP A 324 7.66 -13.23 8.49
CA ASP A 324 8.26 -12.51 7.37
C ASP A 324 9.51 -11.73 7.81
N LEU A 325 9.38 -10.90 8.85
CA LEU A 325 10.46 -10.06 9.38
C LEU A 325 11.69 -10.87 9.82
N PHE A 326 11.47 -11.95 10.59
CA PHE A 326 12.56 -12.73 11.18
C PHE A 326 13.09 -13.86 10.30
N TYR A 327 12.36 -14.31 9.26
CA TYR A 327 12.77 -15.48 8.48
C TYR A 327 12.43 -15.37 6.99
N ASN A 328 11.14 -15.28 6.62
CA ASN A 328 10.74 -15.51 5.23
C ASN A 328 11.33 -14.47 4.27
N ASN A 329 11.46 -13.21 4.70
CA ASN A 329 12.04 -12.17 3.85
C ASN A 329 13.49 -12.48 3.47
N ALA A 330 14.29 -13.00 4.41
CA ALA A 330 15.67 -13.40 4.13
C ALA A 330 15.72 -14.56 3.13
N ILE A 331 14.87 -15.57 3.32
CA ILE A 331 14.78 -16.74 2.44
C ILE A 331 14.39 -16.34 1.01
N LYS A 332 13.39 -15.46 0.87
CA LYS A 332 12.93 -14.92 -0.42
C LYS A 332 14.02 -14.11 -1.10
N LEU A 333 14.66 -13.21 -0.35
CA LEU A 333 15.73 -12.35 -0.89
C LEU A 333 16.90 -13.17 -1.45
N LEU A 334 17.25 -14.26 -0.76
CA LEU A 334 18.31 -15.20 -1.17
C LEU A 334 17.90 -16.16 -2.30
N GLY A 335 16.64 -16.13 -2.75
CA GLY A 335 16.14 -17.00 -3.81
C GLY A 335 16.09 -18.48 -3.44
N ILE A 336 15.90 -18.79 -2.15
CA ILE A 336 15.92 -20.18 -1.64
C ILE A 336 14.57 -20.87 -1.88
N THR A 337 13.48 -20.11 -1.89
CA THR A 337 12.13 -20.59 -2.23
C THR A 337 11.65 -19.91 -3.52
N ASN A 338 11.15 -20.69 -4.48
CA ASN A 338 10.47 -20.16 -5.65
C ASN A 338 9.04 -19.75 -5.28
N GLU A 339 8.77 -18.45 -5.14
CA GLU A 339 7.38 -17.95 -5.02
C GLU A 339 6.56 -18.20 -6.31
N SER A 340 7.22 -18.45 -7.45
CA SER A 340 6.57 -18.70 -8.74
C SER A 340 5.68 -19.94 -8.78
N ASP A 341 5.90 -20.91 -7.87
CA ASP A 341 5.17 -22.18 -7.83
C ASP A 341 4.03 -22.20 -6.80
N ASN A 342 3.81 -21.10 -6.06
CA ASN A 342 2.69 -21.01 -5.13
C ASN A 342 1.40 -20.59 -5.87
N ASP A 343 0.33 -21.34 -5.66
CA ASP A 343 -1.00 -21.11 -6.25
C ASP A 343 -2.07 -20.99 -5.16
N PHE A 344 -1.68 -20.42 -4.01
CA PHE A 344 -2.55 -20.29 -2.86
C PHE A 344 -3.71 -19.33 -3.15
N THR A 345 -3.46 -18.25 -3.90
CA THR A 345 -4.51 -17.29 -4.28
C THR A 345 -5.62 -17.97 -5.09
N GLN A 346 -5.28 -18.77 -6.11
CA GLN A 346 -6.29 -19.47 -6.92
C GLN A 346 -6.91 -20.66 -6.19
N THR A 347 -6.14 -21.37 -5.38
CA THR A 347 -6.66 -22.45 -4.52
C THR A 347 -7.74 -21.93 -3.57
N LEU A 348 -7.50 -20.78 -2.93
CA LEU A 348 -8.47 -20.13 -2.06
C LEU A 348 -9.71 -19.69 -2.84
N TYR A 349 -9.55 -19.17 -4.06
CA TYR A 349 -10.69 -18.80 -4.90
C TYR A 349 -11.53 -20.01 -5.33
N THR A 350 -10.88 -21.13 -5.64
CA THR A 350 -11.57 -22.39 -5.94
C THR A 350 -12.39 -22.89 -4.75
N ARG A 351 -11.90 -22.72 -3.52
CA ARG A 351 -12.70 -22.97 -2.31
C ARG A 351 -13.85 -21.96 -2.18
N ALA A 352 -13.59 -20.68 -2.41
CA ALA A 352 -14.59 -19.61 -2.31
C ALA A 352 -15.78 -19.85 -3.24
N LYS A 353 -15.55 -20.29 -4.48
CA LYS A 353 -16.62 -20.68 -5.43
C LYS A 353 -17.57 -21.76 -4.88
N LYS A 354 -17.16 -22.56 -3.89
CA LYS A 354 -17.99 -23.59 -3.24
C LYS A 354 -18.80 -23.06 -2.06
N VAL A 355 -18.38 -21.94 -1.44
CA VAL A 355 -18.96 -21.45 -0.17
C VAL A 355 -19.54 -20.03 -0.24
N ILE A 356 -19.18 -19.25 -1.27
CA ILE A 356 -19.68 -17.92 -1.55
C ILE A 356 -20.40 -17.95 -2.90
N PRO A 357 -21.69 -17.57 -2.98
CA PRO A 357 -22.40 -17.48 -4.26
C PRO A 357 -21.67 -16.60 -5.27
N GLY A 358 -21.24 -17.21 -6.39
CA GLY A 358 -20.44 -16.55 -7.42
C GLY A 358 -19.00 -16.22 -7.02
N GLY A 359 -18.47 -16.88 -5.99
CA GLY A 359 -17.06 -16.82 -5.56
C GLY A 359 -16.66 -15.53 -4.84
N THR A 360 -17.35 -14.41 -5.09
CA THR A 360 -17.07 -13.10 -4.49
C THR A 360 -18.37 -12.38 -4.11
N GLN A 361 -18.26 -11.33 -3.30
CA GLN A 361 -19.38 -10.47 -2.90
C GLN A 361 -19.81 -9.46 -3.97
N LEU A 362 -18.97 -9.22 -5.00
CA LEU A 362 -19.22 -8.19 -6.01
C LEU A 362 -18.90 -8.70 -7.41
N LEU A 363 -19.89 -8.66 -8.30
CA LEU A 363 -19.80 -9.12 -9.68
C LEU A 363 -18.60 -8.51 -10.43
N SER A 364 -18.44 -7.18 -10.38
CA SER A 364 -17.39 -6.46 -11.12
C SER A 364 -15.96 -6.76 -10.67
N LYS A 365 -15.76 -7.45 -9.54
CA LYS A 365 -14.44 -7.89 -9.06
C LYS A 365 -14.22 -9.40 -9.23
N ARG A 366 -15.16 -10.12 -9.86
CA ARG A 366 -14.99 -11.54 -10.14
C ARG A 366 -13.85 -11.73 -11.14
N PRO A 367 -12.91 -12.67 -10.91
CA PRO A 367 -11.91 -13.09 -11.90
C PRO A 367 -12.49 -13.40 -13.28
N GLU A 368 -13.74 -13.89 -13.34
CA GLU A 368 -14.44 -14.21 -14.59
C GLU A 368 -14.80 -12.97 -15.44
N MET A 369 -14.72 -11.76 -14.90
CA MET A 369 -14.88 -10.51 -15.66
C MET A 369 -13.60 -10.09 -16.40
N PHE A 370 -12.49 -10.78 -16.11
CA PHE A 370 -11.14 -10.51 -16.59
C PHE A 370 -10.55 -11.78 -17.23
N ALA A 371 -9.62 -12.45 -16.55
CA ALA A 371 -9.03 -13.72 -16.99
C ALA A 371 -9.34 -14.83 -15.97
N PRO A 372 -10.33 -15.71 -16.24
CA PRO A 372 -10.70 -16.81 -15.34
C PRO A 372 -9.49 -17.70 -14.98
N ASN A 373 -9.36 -18.05 -13.69
CA ASN A 373 -8.27 -18.88 -13.13
C ASN A 373 -6.86 -18.26 -13.21
N GLN A 374 -6.71 -17.02 -13.68
CA GLN A 374 -5.42 -16.32 -13.76
C GLN A 374 -5.45 -14.99 -13.03
N TRP A 375 -6.53 -14.23 -13.17
CA TRP A 375 -6.73 -12.99 -12.42
C TRP A 375 -6.73 -13.27 -10.91
N PRO A 376 -5.90 -12.57 -10.11
CA PRO A 376 -5.82 -12.80 -8.68
C PRO A 376 -7.11 -12.35 -8.00
N ALA A 377 -7.77 -13.28 -7.30
CA ALA A 377 -9.04 -13.02 -6.63
C ALA A 377 -8.88 -12.30 -5.27
N TYR A 378 -7.69 -12.39 -4.68
CA TYR A 378 -7.39 -11.87 -3.34
C TYR A 378 -6.09 -11.08 -3.35
N TYR A 379 -6.05 -10.04 -2.53
CA TYR A 379 -4.85 -9.29 -2.23
C TYR A 379 -4.47 -9.46 -0.77
N ARG A 380 -3.17 -9.46 -0.50
CA ARG A 380 -2.60 -9.32 0.84
C ARG A 380 -2.48 -7.86 1.23
N GLU A 381 -1.93 -7.04 0.32
CA GLU A 381 -1.65 -5.62 0.55
C GLU A 381 -1.98 -4.81 -0.69
N ALA A 382 -2.38 -3.55 -0.48
CA ALA A 382 -2.51 -2.54 -1.53
C ALA A 382 -2.05 -1.17 -1.02
N ARG A 383 -1.26 -0.44 -1.82
CA ARG A 383 -0.68 0.86 -1.48
C ARG A 383 -0.55 1.71 -2.74
N GLY A 384 -1.03 2.95 -2.71
CA GLY A 384 -0.98 3.83 -3.88
C GLY A 384 -1.77 3.24 -5.05
N CYS A 385 -1.09 2.80 -6.10
CA CYS A 385 -1.68 2.01 -7.19
C CYS A 385 -1.06 0.62 -7.36
N GLU A 386 -0.46 0.10 -6.30
CA GLU A 386 0.19 -1.20 -6.27
C GLU A 386 -0.61 -2.19 -5.42
N ILE A 387 -0.59 -3.45 -5.82
CA ILE A 387 -1.27 -4.57 -5.15
C ILE A 387 -0.29 -5.75 -5.07
N TRP A 388 -0.31 -6.44 -3.94
CA TRP A 388 0.35 -7.73 -3.79
C TRP A 388 -0.68 -8.81 -3.47
N ASP A 389 -0.68 -9.89 -4.23
CA ASP A 389 -1.57 -11.04 -3.99
C ASP A 389 -1.09 -11.90 -2.80
N LEU A 390 -1.78 -13.01 -2.51
CA LEU A 390 -1.40 -13.89 -1.39
C LEU A 390 -0.13 -14.71 -1.68
N ASP A 391 0.22 -14.89 -2.96
CA ASP A 391 1.39 -15.62 -3.42
C ASP A 391 2.65 -14.73 -3.46
N GLY A 392 2.51 -13.42 -3.25
CA GLY A 392 3.63 -12.48 -3.24
C GLY A 392 3.78 -11.66 -4.52
N ARG A 393 2.99 -11.99 -5.56
CA ARG A 393 3.09 -11.33 -6.86
C ARG A 393 2.65 -9.88 -6.75
N HIS A 394 3.48 -9.00 -7.29
CA HIS A 394 3.25 -7.56 -7.34
C HIS A 394 2.55 -7.17 -8.64
N TYR A 395 1.64 -6.21 -8.54
CA TYR A 395 0.94 -5.64 -9.68
C TYR A 395 0.74 -4.13 -9.52
N TYR A 396 0.87 -3.39 -10.62
CA TYR A 396 0.27 -2.06 -10.73
C TYR A 396 -1.20 -2.18 -11.19
N ASP A 397 -2.14 -1.55 -10.48
CA ASP A 397 -3.58 -1.57 -10.79
C ASP A 397 -3.97 -0.46 -11.78
N PHE A 398 -3.84 -0.79 -13.06
CA PHE A 398 -4.34 -0.02 -14.22
C PHE A 398 -5.72 -0.49 -14.68
N SER A 399 -6.52 -1.02 -13.76
CA SER A 399 -7.89 -1.44 -14.00
C SER A 399 -8.86 -0.43 -13.39
N ILE A 400 -9.90 -0.92 -12.75
CA ILE A 400 -11.01 -0.15 -12.19
C ILE A 400 -10.78 0.30 -10.74
N HIS A 401 -9.58 0.07 -10.17
CA HIS A 401 -9.10 0.67 -8.92
C HIS A 401 -10.13 0.69 -7.76
N GLY A 402 -10.58 -0.49 -7.36
CA GLY A 402 -11.62 -0.63 -6.33
C GLY A 402 -13.03 -0.17 -6.78
N ILE A 403 -13.35 -0.30 -8.08
CA ILE A 403 -14.57 0.23 -8.73
C ILE A 403 -14.65 1.76 -8.60
N GLY A 404 -13.50 2.42 -8.70
CA GLY A 404 -13.38 3.87 -8.59
C GLY A 404 -13.64 4.40 -7.18
N SER A 405 -13.50 3.57 -6.15
CA SER A 405 -13.70 4.01 -4.76
C SER A 405 -12.48 4.72 -4.18
N CYS A 406 -11.27 4.39 -4.63
CA CYS A 406 -10.03 4.90 -4.03
C CYS A 406 -9.38 5.98 -4.90
N LEU A 407 -10.05 7.14 -5.06
CA LEU A 407 -9.60 8.21 -5.97
C LEU A 407 -8.23 8.82 -5.61
N LEU A 408 -7.83 8.79 -4.34
CA LEU A 408 -6.51 9.20 -3.87
C LEU A 408 -5.44 8.09 -4.01
N GLY A 409 -5.86 6.86 -4.33
CA GLY A 409 -5.06 5.64 -4.24
C GLY A 409 -5.36 4.83 -2.98
N PHE A 410 -4.89 3.57 -2.97
CA PHE A 410 -4.99 2.66 -1.84
C PHE A 410 -4.17 3.17 -0.65
N ARG A 411 -4.72 3.02 0.57
CA ARG A 411 -4.04 3.35 1.83
C ARG A 411 -3.45 4.77 1.83
N ASP A 412 -4.26 5.75 1.43
CA ASP A 412 -3.82 7.15 1.46
C ASP A 412 -3.37 7.53 2.89
N PRO A 413 -2.16 8.10 3.09
CA PRO A 413 -1.66 8.41 4.43
C PRO A 413 -2.50 9.43 5.21
N HIS A 414 -3.13 10.40 4.53
CA HIS A 414 -3.97 11.40 5.19
C HIS A 414 -5.25 10.76 5.74
N VAL A 415 -5.92 9.98 4.89
CA VAL A 415 -7.14 9.25 5.25
C VAL A 415 -6.85 8.20 6.33
N THR A 416 -5.77 7.43 6.17
CA THR A 416 -5.36 6.39 7.12
C THR A 416 -5.12 6.98 8.52
N ARG A 417 -4.47 8.15 8.62
CA ARG A 417 -4.25 8.81 9.92
C ARG A 417 -5.56 9.24 10.58
N ALA A 418 -6.50 9.81 9.82
CA ALA A 418 -7.80 10.22 10.34
C ALA A 418 -8.60 9.02 10.86
N VAL A 419 -8.60 7.91 10.11
CA VAL A 419 -9.25 6.65 10.51
C VAL A 419 -8.60 6.04 11.74
N LYS A 420 -7.26 5.91 11.77
CA LYS A 420 -6.51 5.42 12.95
C LYS A 420 -6.84 6.25 14.19
N ARG A 421 -6.83 7.58 14.05
CA ARG A 421 -7.23 8.47 15.13
C ARG A 421 -8.63 8.14 15.62
N ARG A 422 -9.61 8.05 14.70
CA ARG A 422 -11.01 7.78 15.03
C ARG A 422 -11.20 6.48 15.80
N LEU A 423 -10.49 5.41 15.39
CA LEU A 423 -10.48 4.13 16.10
C LEU A 423 -9.95 4.27 17.53
N ASN A 424 -8.82 4.98 17.71
CA ASN A 424 -8.17 5.16 19.02
C ASN A 424 -9.00 5.98 20.00
N ILE A 425 -9.86 6.89 19.52
CA ILE A 425 -10.79 7.65 20.37
C ILE A 425 -12.23 7.09 20.33
N GLY A 426 -12.40 5.85 19.89
CA GLY A 426 -13.69 5.16 19.76
C GLY A 426 -14.42 5.53 18.47
N SER A 427 -14.78 4.52 17.67
CA SER A 427 -15.51 4.69 16.40
C SER A 427 -17.02 4.53 16.52
N PHE A 428 -17.53 4.00 17.63
CA PHE A 428 -18.95 3.71 17.82
C PHE A 428 -19.35 3.84 19.29
N SER A 429 -20.51 4.44 19.58
CA SER A 429 -20.98 4.76 20.92
C SER A 429 -22.50 4.91 20.96
N THR A 430 -23.09 4.97 22.16
CA THR A 430 -24.47 5.41 22.39
C THR A 430 -24.70 6.87 21.99
N LEU A 431 -23.64 7.70 22.02
CA LEU A 431 -23.67 9.09 21.56
C LEU A 431 -23.18 9.18 20.11
N ASN A 432 -23.71 10.16 19.36
CA ASN A 432 -23.32 10.40 17.97
C ASN A 432 -21.94 11.04 17.87
N SER A 433 -21.25 10.80 16.73
CA SER A 433 -19.99 11.47 16.45
C SER A 433 -20.24 12.94 16.05
N PRO A 434 -19.51 13.92 16.61
CA PRO A 434 -19.59 15.30 16.12
C PRO A 434 -19.09 15.45 14.67
N ASP A 435 -18.36 14.46 14.16
CA ASP A 435 -17.89 14.41 12.77
C ASP A 435 -19.05 14.43 11.76
N GLU A 436 -20.28 14.09 12.17
CA GLU A 436 -21.49 14.23 11.33
C GLU A 436 -21.73 15.69 10.91
N ILE A 437 -21.58 16.64 11.85
CA ILE A 437 -21.75 18.07 11.56
C ILE A 437 -20.56 18.62 10.78
N VAL A 438 -19.35 18.18 11.12
CA VAL A 438 -18.13 18.60 10.40
C VAL A 438 -18.21 18.21 8.92
N LEU A 439 -18.64 16.98 8.63
CA LEU A 439 -18.81 16.53 7.25
C LEU A 439 -19.97 17.27 6.57
N TYR A 440 -21.06 17.57 7.27
CA TYR A 440 -22.15 18.38 6.74
C TYR A 440 -21.67 19.77 6.32
N ASP A 441 -20.97 20.49 7.20
CA ASP A 441 -20.46 21.83 6.92
C ASP A 441 -19.53 21.82 5.71
N LEU A 442 -18.64 20.82 5.62
CA LEU A 442 -17.73 20.65 4.49
C LEU A 442 -18.47 20.37 3.16
N LEU A 443 -19.50 19.54 3.20
CA LEU A 443 -20.30 19.21 2.02
C LEU A 443 -21.15 20.40 1.56
N CYS A 444 -21.73 21.17 2.49
CA CYS A 444 -22.52 22.36 2.19
C CYS A 444 -21.67 23.56 1.74
N ASP A 445 -20.42 23.68 2.21
CA ASP A 445 -19.44 24.65 1.66
C ASP A 445 -19.17 24.39 0.17
N LEU A 446 -19.04 23.11 -0.22
CA LEU A 446 -18.89 22.71 -1.62
C LEU A 446 -20.20 22.79 -2.43
N HIS A 447 -21.33 22.52 -1.78
CA HIS A 447 -22.65 22.44 -2.40
C HIS A 447 -23.63 23.39 -1.69
N PRO A 448 -23.53 24.71 -1.90
CA PRO A 448 -24.30 25.70 -1.13
C PRO A 448 -25.81 25.66 -1.37
N TRP A 449 -26.28 24.88 -2.35
CA TRP A 449 -27.69 24.63 -2.58
C TRP A 449 -28.29 23.58 -1.62
N ALA A 450 -27.45 22.72 -1.05
CA ALA A 450 -27.88 21.67 -0.15
C ALA A 450 -28.01 22.21 1.28
N GLU A 451 -29.09 21.85 1.95
CA GLU A 451 -29.41 22.34 3.30
C GLU A 451 -29.48 21.21 4.33
N GLN A 452 -29.67 19.97 3.88
CA GLN A 452 -29.81 18.79 4.74
C GLN A 452 -29.02 17.60 4.20
N VAL A 453 -28.65 16.70 5.11
CA VAL A 453 -27.92 15.48 4.79
C VAL A 453 -28.49 14.26 5.52
N ARG A 454 -28.45 13.11 4.85
CA ARG A 454 -28.42 11.80 5.50
C ARG A 454 -27.15 11.06 5.11
N TYR A 455 -26.61 10.28 6.03
CA TYR A 455 -25.46 9.40 5.78
C TYR A 455 -25.91 7.94 5.69
N ALA A 456 -25.24 7.21 4.81
CA ALA A 456 -25.39 5.76 4.60
C ALA A 456 -24.01 5.12 4.44
N ARG A 457 -23.94 3.80 4.22
CA ARG A 457 -22.64 3.09 4.07
C ARG A 457 -22.33 2.66 2.66
N SER A 458 -23.34 2.60 1.79
CA SER A 458 -23.13 2.26 0.38
C SER A 458 -23.96 3.16 -0.54
N GLY A 459 -23.48 3.34 -1.77
CA GLY A 459 -24.18 4.14 -2.76
C GLY A 459 -25.56 3.59 -3.12
N GLY A 460 -25.69 2.27 -3.26
CA GLY A 460 -26.98 1.65 -3.53
C GLY A 460 -28.00 1.88 -2.40
N GLU A 461 -27.58 1.73 -1.15
CA GLU A 461 -28.40 2.07 0.02
C GLU A 461 -28.79 3.56 0.01
N GLY A 462 -27.84 4.44 -0.33
CA GLY A 462 -28.10 5.87 -0.51
C GLY A 462 -29.16 6.17 -1.57
N MET A 463 -29.14 5.47 -2.70
CA MET A 463 -30.17 5.62 -3.75
C MET A 463 -31.54 5.12 -3.29
N ALA A 464 -31.59 3.98 -2.60
CA ALA A 464 -32.83 3.48 -2.01
C ALA A 464 -33.41 4.46 -0.98
N MET A 465 -32.54 5.08 -0.19
CA MET A 465 -32.92 6.13 0.76
C MET A 465 -33.44 7.38 0.05
N ALA A 466 -32.74 7.88 -0.96
CA ALA A 466 -33.15 9.06 -1.73
C ALA A 466 -34.52 8.88 -2.40
N VAL A 467 -34.76 7.72 -3.02
CA VAL A 467 -36.08 7.39 -3.62
C VAL A 467 -37.17 7.30 -2.55
N ARG A 468 -36.88 6.73 -1.38
CA ARG A 468 -37.84 6.66 -0.27
C ARG A 468 -38.17 8.06 0.28
N ILE A 469 -37.18 8.92 0.43
CA ILE A 469 -37.37 10.33 0.83
C ILE A 469 -38.26 11.04 -0.20
N ALA A 470 -37.99 10.88 -1.49
CA ALA A 470 -38.80 11.53 -2.53
C ALA A 470 -40.25 11.05 -2.55
N ARG A 471 -40.48 9.73 -2.43
CA ARG A 471 -41.84 9.16 -2.32
C ARG A 471 -42.58 9.70 -1.10
N ALA A 472 -41.92 9.75 0.05
CA ALA A 472 -42.52 10.26 1.28
C ALA A 472 -42.78 11.79 1.25
N THR A 473 -41.93 12.54 0.55
CA THR A 473 -42.07 14.00 0.39
C THR A 473 -43.23 14.37 -0.52
N THR A 474 -43.36 13.64 -1.64
CA THR A 474 -44.35 13.93 -2.68
C THR A 474 -45.68 13.20 -2.52
N ASP A 475 -45.74 12.18 -1.67
CA ASP A 475 -46.83 11.20 -1.56
C ASP A 475 -47.17 10.53 -2.91
N ARG A 476 -46.13 10.16 -3.66
CA ARG A 476 -46.25 9.54 -4.99
C ARG A 476 -45.41 8.26 -5.07
N SER A 477 -45.81 7.35 -5.96
CA SER A 477 -45.22 6.00 -6.02
C SER A 477 -44.19 5.81 -7.14
N ALA A 478 -44.38 6.46 -8.30
CA ALA A 478 -43.60 6.15 -9.48
C ALA A 478 -42.29 6.95 -9.58
N VAL A 479 -41.29 6.40 -10.27
CA VAL A 479 -40.04 7.10 -10.61
C VAL A 479 -39.71 6.94 -12.09
N ALA A 480 -39.05 7.93 -12.68
CA ALA A 480 -38.39 7.79 -13.98
C ALA A 480 -36.88 7.63 -13.78
N ILE A 481 -36.23 6.79 -14.59
CA ILE A 481 -34.87 6.32 -14.39
C ILE A 481 -34.04 6.49 -15.66
N CYS A 482 -32.81 7.02 -15.53
CA CYS A 482 -31.81 7.06 -16.59
C CYS A 482 -30.41 6.76 -16.04
N GLY A 483 -29.81 5.62 -16.46
CA GLY A 483 -28.55 5.12 -15.91
C GLY A 483 -28.73 3.91 -14.98
N TYR A 484 -27.70 3.60 -14.18
CA TYR A 484 -27.70 2.48 -13.22
C TYR A 484 -27.60 2.97 -11.77
N HIS A 485 -28.54 2.54 -10.93
CA HIS A 485 -28.70 3.05 -9.56
C HIS A 485 -28.73 1.95 -8.49
N GLY A 486 -28.11 0.80 -8.76
CA GLY A 486 -27.99 -0.31 -7.82
C GLY A 486 -28.90 -1.50 -8.12
N TRP A 487 -29.13 -2.34 -7.10
CA TRP A 487 -29.80 -3.65 -7.24
C TRP A 487 -31.15 -3.75 -6.52
N HIS A 488 -31.61 -2.67 -5.90
CA HIS A 488 -32.79 -2.66 -5.03
C HIS A 488 -34.09 -2.88 -5.82
N ASP A 489 -35.11 -3.37 -5.14
CA ASP A 489 -36.43 -3.70 -5.70
C ASP A 489 -37.04 -2.57 -6.55
N TRP A 490 -36.91 -1.31 -6.12
CA TRP A 490 -37.47 -0.17 -6.85
C TRP A 490 -36.83 0.03 -8.23
N TYR A 491 -35.54 -0.30 -8.38
CA TYR A 491 -34.80 -0.16 -9.63
C TYR A 491 -35.08 -1.36 -10.54
N LEU A 492 -35.00 -2.58 -9.99
CA LEU A 492 -35.28 -3.80 -10.75
C LEU A 492 -36.76 -3.93 -11.16
N ALA A 493 -37.68 -3.25 -10.46
CA ALA A 493 -39.09 -3.17 -10.83
C ALA A 493 -39.33 -2.62 -12.24
N ALA A 494 -38.37 -1.90 -12.83
CA ALA A 494 -38.45 -1.46 -14.22
C ALA A 494 -38.65 -2.64 -15.19
N ASN A 495 -38.10 -3.82 -14.88
CA ASN A 495 -38.23 -5.04 -15.70
C ASN A 495 -39.47 -5.89 -15.32
N LEU A 496 -40.35 -5.43 -14.44
CA LEU A 496 -41.61 -6.12 -14.14
C LEU A 496 -42.66 -5.78 -15.20
N GLY A 497 -42.89 -6.68 -16.15
CA GLY A 497 -44.00 -6.60 -17.13
C GLY A 497 -43.54 -6.46 -18.57
N GLU A 498 -42.56 -5.59 -18.82
CA GLU A 498 -41.81 -5.56 -20.07
C GLU A 498 -40.52 -6.38 -19.89
N ASN A 499 -40.28 -7.34 -20.78
CA ASN A 499 -38.99 -8.03 -20.78
C ASN A 499 -37.93 -7.01 -21.25
N ASP A 500 -36.97 -6.69 -20.37
CA ASP A 500 -35.75 -5.95 -20.70
C ASP A 500 -35.89 -4.41 -20.85
N ALA A 501 -36.71 -3.74 -20.01
CA ALA A 501 -36.82 -2.26 -19.98
C ALA A 501 -35.51 -1.54 -19.58
N LEU A 502 -34.61 -2.23 -18.88
CA LEU A 502 -33.25 -1.76 -18.58
C LEU A 502 -32.25 -2.03 -19.72
N ARG A 503 -32.69 -2.61 -20.85
CA ARG A 503 -31.87 -2.77 -22.05
C ARG A 503 -31.41 -1.41 -22.55
N GLY A 504 -30.11 -1.27 -22.78
CA GLY A 504 -29.51 -0.01 -23.22
C GLY A 504 -29.12 0.94 -22.08
N HIS A 505 -29.44 0.60 -20.82
CA HIS A 505 -28.78 1.18 -19.66
C HIS A 505 -27.42 0.51 -19.44
N LEU A 506 -26.64 1.02 -18.47
CA LEU A 506 -25.27 0.58 -18.21
C LEU A 506 -25.13 -0.95 -18.01
N LEU A 507 -26.10 -1.59 -17.34
CA LEU A 507 -26.09 -3.02 -17.07
C LEU A 507 -27.38 -3.67 -17.62
N PRO A 508 -27.34 -4.29 -18.82
CA PRO A 508 -28.48 -5.02 -19.37
C PRO A 508 -28.65 -6.40 -18.73
N GLY A 509 -29.78 -7.08 -19.01
CA GLY A 509 -29.98 -8.48 -18.63
C GLY A 509 -30.27 -8.72 -17.14
N LEU A 510 -30.71 -7.68 -16.41
CA LEU A 510 -31.03 -7.78 -14.99
C LEU A 510 -32.42 -8.39 -14.78
N ASN A 511 -32.48 -9.65 -14.35
CA ASN A 511 -33.75 -10.32 -14.08
C ASN A 511 -34.38 -9.83 -12.76
N PRO A 512 -35.68 -9.46 -12.72
CA PRO A 512 -36.35 -8.95 -11.52
C PRO A 512 -36.82 -10.08 -10.57
N ILE A 513 -36.12 -11.22 -10.55
CA ILE A 513 -36.51 -12.37 -9.72
C ILE A 513 -36.37 -12.00 -8.24
N GLY A 514 -37.44 -12.19 -7.47
CA GLY A 514 -37.51 -11.80 -6.05
C GLY A 514 -38.11 -10.42 -5.81
N VAL A 515 -38.28 -9.59 -6.84
CA VAL A 515 -38.94 -8.29 -6.73
C VAL A 515 -40.46 -8.48 -6.65
N PRO A 516 -41.16 -7.85 -5.67
CA PRO A 516 -42.61 -7.94 -5.56
C PRO A 516 -43.35 -7.49 -6.83
N ARG A 517 -44.34 -8.26 -7.26
CA ARG A 517 -45.09 -7.99 -8.50
C ARG A 517 -45.90 -6.69 -8.42
N GLU A 518 -46.23 -6.28 -7.22
CA GLU A 518 -46.95 -5.05 -6.86
C GLU A 518 -46.14 -3.78 -7.20
N LEU A 519 -44.82 -3.91 -7.40
CA LEU A 519 -43.98 -2.81 -7.87
C LEU A 519 -44.04 -2.61 -9.40
N ARG A 520 -44.81 -3.43 -10.13
CA ARG A 520 -45.01 -3.26 -11.57
C ARG A 520 -45.54 -1.86 -11.89
N GLY A 521 -44.93 -1.21 -12.89
CA GLY A 521 -45.33 0.13 -13.32
C GLY A 521 -45.04 1.23 -12.29
N THR A 522 -44.11 1.00 -11.36
CA THR A 522 -43.61 2.02 -10.42
C THR A 522 -42.25 2.59 -10.82
N ALA A 523 -41.62 2.06 -11.87
CA ALA A 523 -40.35 2.52 -12.40
C ALA A 523 -40.41 2.54 -13.93
N PHE A 524 -40.04 3.67 -14.53
CA PHE A 524 -40.07 3.93 -15.96
C PHE A 524 -38.67 4.31 -16.45
N THR A 525 -38.22 3.76 -17.57
CA THR A 525 -36.86 3.99 -18.07
C THR A 525 -36.86 4.90 -19.30
N PHE A 526 -35.83 5.73 -19.41
CA PHE A 526 -35.55 6.51 -20.63
C PHE A 526 -34.05 6.56 -20.92
N GLY A 527 -33.73 6.65 -22.20
CA GLY A 527 -32.35 6.76 -22.67
C GLY A 527 -31.75 8.13 -22.37
N TYR A 528 -30.43 8.15 -22.16
CA TYR A 528 -29.69 9.39 -21.99
C TYR A 528 -29.77 10.24 -23.27
N ASN A 529 -29.95 11.56 -23.14
CA ASN A 529 -30.27 12.50 -24.24
C ASN A 529 -31.59 12.23 -25.01
N ASP A 530 -32.38 11.20 -24.67
CA ASP A 530 -33.66 10.92 -25.34
C ASP A 530 -34.79 11.79 -24.76
N LYS A 531 -34.83 13.05 -25.19
CA LYS A 531 -35.86 14.03 -24.79
C LYS A 531 -37.28 13.55 -25.11
N ASN A 532 -37.46 12.80 -26.21
CA ASN A 532 -38.77 12.35 -26.65
C ASN A 532 -39.31 11.24 -25.75
N ALA A 533 -38.49 10.22 -25.43
CA ALA A 533 -38.88 9.18 -24.48
C ALA A 533 -39.19 9.76 -23.10
N PHE A 534 -38.34 10.68 -22.62
CA PHE A 534 -38.57 11.36 -21.36
C PHE A 534 -39.88 12.17 -21.35
N GLN A 535 -40.15 12.93 -22.41
CA GLN A 535 -41.37 13.72 -22.52
C GLN A 535 -42.64 12.85 -22.52
N ARG A 536 -42.60 11.66 -23.15
CA ARG A 536 -43.70 10.69 -23.08
C ARG A 536 -43.98 10.27 -21.64
N ILE A 537 -42.94 9.88 -20.89
CA ILE A 537 -43.08 9.50 -19.46
C ILE A 537 -43.69 10.64 -18.65
N ILE A 538 -43.20 11.88 -18.83
CA ILE A 538 -43.78 13.03 -18.12
C ILE A 538 -45.25 13.23 -18.49
N SER A 539 -45.62 13.11 -19.77
CA SER A 539 -47.00 13.31 -20.22
C SER A 539 -47.97 12.24 -19.68
N GLU A 540 -47.53 10.98 -19.62
CA GLU A 540 -48.38 9.85 -19.24
C GLU A 540 -48.38 9.61 -17.72
N GLN A 541 -47.24 9.80 -17.07
CA GLN A 541 -47.00 9.39 -15.69
C GLN A 541 -46.71 10.56 -14.74
N GLY A 542 -46.50 11.78 -15.24
CA GLY A 542 -45.99 12.92 -14.46
C GLY A 542 -46.74 13.21 -13.16
N HIS A 543 -48.07 13.10 -13.18
CA HIS A 543 -48.95 13.34 -12.01
C HIS A 543 -48.70 12.39 -10.83
N ARG A 544 -48.04 11.24 -11.07
CA ARG A 544 -47.73 10.24 -10.05
C ARG A 544 -46.24 9.93 -9.91
N LEU A 545 -45.38 10.72 -10.56
CA LEU A 545 -43.92 10.64 -10.40
C LEU A 545 -43.51 11.36 -9.10
N ALA A 546 -42.86 10.61 -8.20
CA ALA A 546 -42.19 11.15 -7.03
C ALA A 546 -40.85 11.78 -7.40
N ALA A 547 -40.11 11.13 -8.30
CA ALA A 547 -38.78 11.59 -8.71
C ALA A 547 -38.40 11.19 -10.13
N ILE A 548 -37.50 11.98 -10.70
CA ILE A 548 -36.64 11.61 -11.82
C ILE A 548 -35.26 11.30 -11.24
N VAL A 549 -34.76 10.09 -11.49
CA VAL A 549 -33.48 9.61 -10.97
C VAL A 549 -32.52 9.40 -12.14
N MET A 550 -31.37 10.07 -12.12
CA MET A 550 -30.39 9.91 -13.19
C MET A 550 -28.95 10.18 -12.76
N GLU A 551 -27.99 9.57 -13.46
CA GLU A 551 -26.61 10.04 -13.41
C GLU A 551 -26.53 11.39 -14.17
N PRO A 552 -25.85 12.43 -13.65
CA PRO A 552 -25.76 13.71 -14.36
C PRO A 552 -24.87 13.62 -15.60
N CYS A 553 -23.96 12.65 -15.66
CA CYS A 553 -23.23 12.18 -16.82
C CYS A 553 -22.39 10.95 -16.43
N ARG A 554 -21.79 10.25 -17.39
CA ARG A 554 -20.88 9.13 -17.10
C ARG A 554 -19.56 9.18 -17.86
N TYR A 555 -19.60 9.11 -19.19
CA TYR A 555 -18.39 9.13 -20.02
C TYR A 555 -18.24 10.42 -20.82
N HIS A 556 -19.34 11.11 -21.12
CA HIS A 556 -19.37 12.32 -21.94
C HIS A 556 -20.21 13.40 -21.29
N ASP A 557 -19.97 14.65 -21.69
CA ASP A 557 -20.87 15.75 -21.38
C ASP A 557 -22.28 15.46 -21.96
N PRO A 558 -23.36 15.83 -21.26
CA PRO A 558 -24.71 15.74 -21.81
C PRO A 558 -24.87 16.65 -23.04
N GLU A 559 -25.87 16.36 -23.88
CA GLU A 559 -26.24 17.32 -24.93
C GLU A 559 -26.64 18.66 -24.30
N THR A 560 -26.25 19.76 -24.95
CA THR A 560 -26.57 21.11 -24.49
C THR A 560 -28.06 21.26 -24.18
N GLY A 561 -28.38 21.69 -22.96
CA GLY A 561 -29.74 21.91 -22.51
C GLY A 561 -30.50 20.64 -22.09
N PHE A 562 -29.90 19.44 -22.13
CA PHE A 562 -30.58 18.21 -21.75
C PHE A 562 -30.89 18.15 -20.25
N LEU A 563 -29.90 18.43 -19.40
CA LEU A 563 -30.09 18.40 -17.95
C LEU A 563 -31.07 19.48 -17.47
N GLU A 564 -31.00 20.68 -18.03
CA GLU A 564 -31.94 21.77 -17.78
C GLU A 564 -33.36 21.37 -18.19
N PHE A 565 -33.51 20.76 -19.37
CA PHE A 565 -34.80 20.26 -19.84
C PHE A 565 -35.39 19.21 -18.88
N VAL A 566 -34.57 18.26 -18.41
CA VAL A 566 -35.02 17.25 -17.44
C VAL A 566 -35.45 17.89 -16.12
N ARG A 567 -34.64 18.80 -15.57
CA ARG A 567 -34.96 19.54 -14.34
C ARG A 567 -36.29 20.30 -14.47
N ASP A 568 -36.42 21.11 -15.52
CA ASP A 568 -37.58 21.98 -15.70
C ASP A 568 -38.88 21.17 -15.86
N MET A 569 -38.80 20.04 -16.56
CA MET A 569 -39.94 19.13 -16.74
C MET A 569 -40.26 18.33 -15.46
N ALA A 570 -39.27 17.93 -14.68
CA ALA A 570 -39.46 17.31 -13.37
C ALA A 570 -40.23 18.25 -12.44
N HIS A 571 -39.75 19.49 -12.32
CA HIS A 571 -40.38 20.53 -11.49
C HIS A 571 -41.78 20.89 -11.96
N LYS A 572 -41.99 21.01 -13.28
CA LYS A 572 -43.33 21.24 -13.86
C LYS A 572 -44.31 20.11 -13.54
N ALA A 573 -43.84 18.86 -13.44
CA ALA A 573 -44.66 17.72 -13.03
C ALA A 573 -44.83 17.61 -11.50
N GLY A 574 -44.12 18.43 -10.72
CA GLY A 574 -44.07 18.34 -9.25
C GLY A 574 -43.30 17.12 -8.74
N ALA A 575 -42.40 16.55 -9.55
CA ALA A 575 -41.48 15.49 -9.16
C ALA A 575 -40.12 16.10 -8.74
N LEU A 576 -39.39 15.40 -7.88
CA LEU A 576 -38.03 15.79 -7.49
C LEU A 576 -36.99 15.30 -8.50
N LEU A 577 -35.93 16.06 -8.73
CA LEU A 577 -34.76 15.63 -9.48
C LEU A 577 -33.70 15.07 -8.53
N ILE A 578 -33.35 13.79 -8.70
CA ILE A 578 -32.30 13.10 -7.95
C ILE A 578 -31.12 12.81 -8.88
N PHE A 579 -29.96 13.39 -8.56
CA PHE A 579 -28.71 13.04 -9.23
C PHE A 579 -27.93 11.96 -8.48
N ASP A 580 -27.63 10.89 -9.20
CA ASP A 580 -26.68 9.86 -8.79
C ASP A 580 -25.27 10.31 -9.16
N GLU A 581 -24.56 10.88 -8.19
CA GLU A 581 -23.18 11.35 -8.31
C GLU A 581 -22.19 10.31 -7.77
N ILE A 582 -22.62 9.06 -7.57
CA ILE A 582 -21.83 8.04 -6.88
C ILE A 582 -20.56 7.72 -7.67
N THR A 583 -20.65 7.64 -9.00
CA THR A 583 -19.50 7.27 -9.86
C THR A 583 -18.73 8.50 -10.33
N ILE A 584 -19.44 9.51 -10.84
CA ILE A 584 -18.84 10.66 -11.51
C ILE A 584 -18.47 11.81 -10.58
N GLY A 585 -19.14 11.90 -9.43
CA GLY A 585 -18.79 12.86 -8.38
C GLY A 585 -17.32 12.72 -8.00
N TRP A 586 -16.70 13.84 -7.68
CA TRP A 586 -15.28 14.00 -7.31
C TRP A 586 -14.29 13.79 -8.45
N ARG A 587 -14.70 13.31 -9.63
CA ARG A 587 -13.80 13.01 -10.75
C ARG A 587 -13.64 14.14 -11.75
N LEU A 588 -14.71 14.91 -11.97
CA LEU A 588 -14.69 16.04 -12.93
C LEU A 588 -14.34 17.35 -12.25
N VAL A 589 -14.74 17.51 -11.00
CA VAL A 589 -14.49 18.65 -10.12
C VAL A 589 -14.44 18.15 -8.68
N CYS A 590 -13.89 18.94 -7.75
CA CYS A 590 -14.00 18.66 -6.31
C CYS A 590 -15.43 18.96 -5.83
N GLY A 591 -16.29 17.93 -5.81
CA GLY A 591 -17.72 18.03 -5.57
C GLY A 591 -18.50 17.20 -6.60
N GLY A 592 -19.74 17.57 -6.88
CA GLY A 592 -20.54 16.89 -7.92
C GLY A 592 -20.37 17.46 -9.33
N ALA A 593 -20.55 16.61 -10.33
CA ALA A 593 -20.58 16.99 -11.74
C ALA A 593 -21.67 18.03 -12.05
N HIS A 594 -22.75 18.06 -11.27
CA HIS A 594 -23.79 19.08 -11.37
C HIS A 594 -23.27 20.53 -11.24
N MET A 595 -22.15 20.74 -10.54
CA MET A 595 -21.49 22.04 -10.42
C MET A 595 -20.87 22.48 -11.76
N ARG A 596 -20.25 21.54 -12.49
CA ARG A 596 -19.69 21.78 -13.83
C ARG A 596 -20.79 22.16 -14.82
N PHE A 597 -21.92 21.44 -14.78
CA PHE A 597 -23.04 21.68 -15.69
C PHE A 597 -23.97 22.81 -15.24
N LYS A 598 -23.82 23.29 -14.00
CA LYS A 598 -24.65 24.36 -13.41
C LYS A 598 -26.15 24.02 -13.40
N VAL A 599 -26.47 22.73 -13.27
CA VAL A 599 -27.84 22.24 -13.10
C VAL A 599 -27.97 21.65 -11.72
N ILE A 600 -28.67 22.36 -10.82
CA ILE A 600 -28.81 21.96 -9.42
C ILE A 600 -29.95 20.93 -9.30
N PRO A 601 -29.71 19.76 -8.68
CA PRO A 601 -30.77 18.79 -8.37
C PRO A 601 -31.50 19.16 -7.08
N ASP A 602 -32.61 18.47 -6.80
CA ASP A 602 -33.28 18.57 -5.51
C ASP A 602 -32.59 17.69 -4.44
N ILE A 603 -32.06 16.53 -4.88
CA ILE A 603 -31.26 15.61 -4.08
C ILE A 603 -30.06 15.12 -4.90
N ALA A 604 -28.88 15.01 -4.27
CA ALA A 604 -27.69 14.39 -4.85
C ALA A 604 -27.14 13.29 -3.92
N VAL A 605 -26.72 12.17 -4.50
CA VAL A 605 -26.14 11.05 -3.75
C VAL A 605 -24.67 10.86 -4.10
N PHE A 606 -23.80 10.94 -3.08
CA PHE A 606 -22.36 10.75 -3.19
C PHE A 606 -21.93 9.49 -2.43
N ALA A 607 -20.96 8.72 -2.95
CA ALA A 607 -20.30 7.63 -2.23
C ALA A 607 -18.92 7.37 -2.87
N LYS A 608 -18.45 6.12 -2.91
CA LYS A 608 -17.21 5.68 -3.58
C LYS A 608 -16.02 6.59 -3.24
N ALA A 609 -15.61 7.43 -4.20
CA ALA A 609 -14.47 8.35 -4.12
C ALA A 609 -14.48 9.21 -2.86
N MET A 610 -15.66 9.61 -2.37
CA MET A 610 -15.80 10.40 -1.13
C MET A 610 -15.16 9.70 0.07
N GLY A 611 -15.27 8.37 0.18
CA GLY A 611 -14.73 7.60 1.31
C GLY A 611 -13.31 7.08 1.09
N ASN A 612 -12.75 7.26 -0.10
CA ASN A 612 -11.46 6.69 -0.53
C ASN A 612 -11.25 5.22 -0.11
N GLY A 613 -12.24 4.37 -0.35
CA GLY A 613 -12.22 2.95 0.04
C GLY A 613 -12.92 2.60 1.36
N HIS A 614 -13.32 3.58 2.16
CA HIS A 614 -14.13 3.36 3.37
C HIS A 614 -15.65 3.45 3.09
N PRO A 615 -16.50 2.64 3.75
CA PRO A 615 -17.95 2.68 3.56
C PRO A 615 -18.59 3.99 4.05
N ILE A 616 -19.01 4.83 3.12
CA ILE A 616 -19.76 6.04 3.38
C ILE A 616 -20.51 6.47 2.12
N ALA A 617 -21.73 6.97 2.31
CA ALA A 617 -22.50 7.69 1.32
C ALA A 617 -23.17 8.91 1.97
N ALA A 618 -23.37 9.97 1.21
CA ALA A 618 -24.06 11.19 1.63
C ALA A 618 -25.21 11.47 0.66
N ILE A 619 -26.39 11.68 1.21
CA ILE A 619 -27.60 12.07 0.50
C ILE A 619 -27.84 13.53 0.87
N LEU A 620 -27.44 14.43 -0.02
CA LEU A 620 -27.60 15.88 0.14
C LEU A 620 -28.89 16.32 -0.53
N GLY A 621 -29.63 17.24 0.09
CA GLY A 621 -30.83 17.78 -0.53
C GLY A 621 -31.21 19.16 -0.01
N THR A 622 -32.08 19.82 -0.76
CA THR A 622 -32.76 21.03 -0.27
C THR A 622 -33.67 20.67 0.91
N LYS A 623 -33.97 21.63 1.77
CA LYS A 623 -34.85 21.39 2.92
C LYS A 623 -36.22 20.86 2.50
N SER A 624 -36.79 21.40 1.42
CA SER A 624 -38.08 20.95 0.90
C SER A 624 -38.04 19.53 0.33
N ALA A 625 -36.96 19.17 -0.36
CA ALA A 625 -36.83 17.83 -0.96
C ALA A 625 -36.59 16.74 0.08
N MET A 626 -36.02 17.11 1.23
CA MET A 626 -35.65 16.19 2.31
C MET A 626 -36.74 16.02 3.38
N GLU A 627 -37.89 16.70 3.26
CA GLU A 627 -38.97 16.65 4.25
C GLU A 627 -39.45 15.23 4.55
N GLY A 628 -39.52 14.37 3.52
CA GLY A 628 -39.86 12.96 3.64
C GLY A 628 -38.92 12.14 4.54
N ALA A 629 -37.71 12.63 4.82
CA ALA A 629 -36.78 12.01 5.76
C ALA A 629 -37.19 12.18 7.23
N ASN A 630 -38.08 13.14 7.53
CA ASN A 630 -38.72 13.32 8.84
C ASN A 630 -40.02 12.52 8.95
N LEU A 631 -40.70 12.29 7.82
CA LEU A 631 -41.99 11.59 7.76
C LEU A 631 -41.85 10.07 7.68
N SER A 632 -40.83 9.57 6.98
CA SER A 632 -40.62 8.14 6.77
C SER A 632 -39.68 7.54 7.80
N PHE A 633 -39.94 6.29 8.22
CA PHE A 633 -38.98 5.53 9.00
C PHE A 633 -37.74 5.18 8.17
N ILE A 634 -36.62 5.84 8.47
CA ILE A 634 -35.31 5.69 7.82
C ILE A 634 -34.26 5.65 8.93
N SER A 635 -33.78 4.46 9.25
CA SER A 635 -32.82 4.25 10.35
C SER A 635 -31.96 3.02 10.11
N SER A 636 -30.70 3.07 10.54
CA SER A 636 -29.78 1.94 10.59
C SER A 636 -28.74 2.17 11.68
N THR A 637 -28.37 1.09 12.37
CA THR A 637 -27.39 1.11 13.47
C THR A 637 -26.05 1.67 13.02
N TYR A 638 -25.55 1.26 11.85
CA TYR A 638 -24.19 1.60 11.43
C TYR A 638 -24.04 2.99 10.84
N TRP A 639 -25.10 3.78 10.64
CA TRP A 639 -24.98 5.12 10.05
C TRP A 639 -24.29 6.15 10.94
N THR A 640 -24.16 5.88 12.24
CA THR A 640 -23.51 6.78 13.21
C THR A 640 -22.05 6.41 13.51
N GLU A 641 -21.52 5.35 12.89
CA GLU A 641 -20.11 5.01 13.04
C GLU A 641 -19.17 6.08 12.45
N GLY A 642 -18.10 6.37 13.17
CA GLY A 642 -17.24 7.52 12.89
C GLY A 642 -16.14 7.31 11.84
N VAL A 643 -15.80 6.07 11.46
CA VAL A 643 -14.74 5.76 10.50
C VAL A 643 -15.08 6.30 9.12
N GLY A 644 -16.29 6.05 8.60
CA GLY A 644 -16.71 6.56 7.30
C GLY A 644 -16.75 8.09 7.26
N LEU A 645 -17.14 8.74 8.37
CA LEU A 645 -17.16 10.20 8.49
C LEU A 645 -15.74 10.78 8.49
N ALA A 646 -14.86 10.25 9.34
CA ALA A 646 -13.47 10.68 9.41
C ALA A 646 -12.72 10.47 8.09
N ALA A 647 -12.98 9.34 7.40
CA ALA A 647 -12.42 9.07 6.09
C ALA A 647 -12.91 10.07 5.03
N ALA A 648 -14.21 10.39 5.02
CA ALA A 648 -14.78 11.34 4.08
C ALA A 648 -14.22 12.76 4.27
N ILE A 649 -14.17 13.24 5.51
CA ILE A 649 -13.61 14.55 5.85
C ILE A 649 -12.16 14.64 5.34
N ALA A 650 -11.31 13.69 5.74
CA ALA A 650 -9.90 13.69 5.37
C ALA A 650 -9.67 13.56 3.85
N THR A 651 -10.57 12.85 3.15
CA THR A 651 -10.52 12.69 1.69
C THR A 651 -10.88 14.00 1.00
N ILE A 652 -11.98 14.65 1.40
CA ILE A 652 -12.44 15.91 0.82
C ILE A 652 -11.44 17.04 1.10
N GLU A 653 -10.93 17.16 2.32
CA GLU A 653 -9.89 18.14 2.67
C GLU A 653 -8.65 17.99 1.78
N LYS A 654 -8.20 16.75 1.55
CA LYS A 654 -7.06 16.50 0.66
C LYS A 654 -7.38 16.88 -0.79
N MET A 655 -8.56 16.53 -1.30
CA MET A 655 -9.00 16.93 -2.65
C MET A 655 -9.18 18.45 -2.81
N ARG A 656 -9.42 19.20 -1.73
CA ARG A 656 -9.40 20.68 -1.78
C ARG A 656 -7.99 21.25 -1.87
N SER A 657 -7.00 20.54 -1.31
CA SER A 657 -5.59 20.98 -1.31
C SER A 657 -4.84 20.64 -2.60
N ILE A 658 -5.30 19.63 -3.33
CA ILE A 658 -4.66 19.11 -4.56
C ILE A 658 -5.76 18.91 -5.59
N ASP A 659 -5.56 19.42 -6.82
CA ASP A 659 -6.49 19.22 -7.93
C ASP A 659 -6.44 17.79 -8.48
N VAL A 660 -7.02 16.86 -7.73
CA VAL A 660 -7.11 15.43 -8.09
C VAL A 660 -7.88 15.21 -9.39
N PRO A 661 -9.02 15.88 -9.65
CA PRO A 661 -9.71 15.81 -10.95
C PRO A 661 -8.79 16.10 -12.14
N ALA A 662 -8.04 17.21 -12.10
CA ALA A 662 -7.15 17.58 -13.19
C ALA A 662 -6.01 16.57 -13.38
N HIS A 663 -5.46 16.03 -12.29
CA HIS A 663 -4.45 14.97 -12.35
C HIS A 663 -5.00 13.70 -13.01
N CYS A 664 -6.16 13.23 -12.57
CA CYS A 664 -6.81 12.04 -13.12
C CYS A 664 -7.15 12.22 -14.60
N GLU A 665 -7.67 13.38 -15.00
CA GLU A 665 -7.95 13.69 -16.40
C GLU A 665 -6.68 13.65 -17.25
N LYS A 666 -5.59 14.29 -16.78
CA LYS A 666 -4.30 14.30 -17.48
C LYS A 666 -3.76 12.88 -17.68
N ILE A 667 -3.74 12.06 -16.63
CA ILE A 667 -3.24 10.68 -16.69
C ILE A 667 -4.13 9.81 -17.60
N GLY A 668 -5.45 9.93 -17.46
CA GLY A 668 -6.41 9.23 -18.31
C GLY A 668 -6.24 9.56 -19.79
N LYS A 669 -6.12 10.85 -20.13
CA LYS A 669 -5.88 11.30 -21.51
C LYS A 669 -4.55 10.84 -22.08
N LYS A 670 -3.50 10.76 -21.25
CA LYS A 670 -2.21 10.18 -21.65
C LYS A 670 -2.37 8.70 -22.03
N ILE A 671 -3.12 7.92 -21.25
CA ILE A 671 -3.40 6.51 -21.54
C ILE A 671 -4.28 6.33 -22.78
N GLU A 672 -5.36 7.10 -22.92
CA GLU A 672 -6.23 7.05 -24.11
C GLU A 672 -5.44 7.30 -25.39
N LYS A 673 -4.55 8.31 -25.37
CA LYS A 673 -3.65 8.61 -26.48
C LYS A 673 -2.72 7.42 -26.78
N ALA A 674 -2.07 6.87 -25.76
CA ALA A 674 -1.16 5.74 -25.92
C ALA A 674 -1.86 4.50 -26.50
N TRP A 675 -3.07 4.17 -26.03
CA TRP A 675 -3.87 3.10 -26.61
C TRP A 675 -4.12 3.31 -28.10
N ARG A 676 -4.56 4.52 -28.51
CA ARG A 676 -4.81 4.84 -29.93
C ARG A 676 -3.54 4.67 -30.77
N GLU A 677 -2.41 5.21 -30.31
CA GLU A 677 -1.13 5.17 -31.03
C GLU A 677 -0.60 3.74 -31.16
N ILE A 678 -0.48 3.00 -30.05
CA ILE A 678 0.02 1.62 -30.05
C ILE A 678 -0.89 0.70 -30.86
N GLY A 679 -2.22 0.83 -30.72
CA GLY A 679 -3.18 0.05 -31.51
C GLY A 679 -3.03 0.29 -33.01
N ALA A 680 -2.86 1.55 -33.43
CA ALA A 680 -2.66 1.90 -34.83
C ALA A 680 -1.30 1.38 -35.38
N GLU A 681 -0.22 1.57 -34.64
CA GLU A 681 1.13 1.14 -35.03
C GLU A 681 1.22 -0.38 -35.20
N ASN A 682 0.57 -1.13 -34.31
CA ASN A 682 0.54 -2.60 -34.32
C ASN A 682 -0.60 -3.19 -35.17
N LYS A 683 -1.39 -2.35 -35.85
CA LYS A 683 -2.54 -2.76 -36.69
C LYS A 683 -3.58 -3.59 -35.92
N LEU A 684 -3.76 -3.28 -34.64
CA LEU A 684 -4.77 -3.87 -33.78
C LEU A 684 -5.98 -2.91 -33.72
N PRO A 685 -7.10 -3.24 -34.39
CA PRO A 685 -8.23 -2.32 -34.46
C PRO A 685 -8.88 -2.19 -33.09
N ILE A 686 -8.73 -1.03 -32.47
CA ILE A 686 -9.39 -0.66 -31.22
C ILE A 686 -10.14 0.66 -31.39
N LYS A 687 -11.22 0.80 -30.63
CA LYS A 687 -11.93 2.06 -30.45
C LYS A 687 -11.78 2.51 -29.01
N VAL A 688 -11.02 3.58 -28.84
CA VAL A 688 -10.95 4.33 -27.58
C VAL A 688 -12.06 5.38 -27.62
N ASP A 689 -12.84 5.48 -26.56
CA ASP A 689 -13.93 6.46 -26.45
C ASP A 689 -13.37 7.87 -26.26
N ASP A 690 -14.04 8.90 -26.81
CA ASP A 690 -13.59 10.30 -26.70
C ASP A 690 -14.25 11.01 -25.50
N GLY A 691 -14.24 10.31 -24.37
CA GLY A 691 -14.92 10.68 -23.14
C GLY A 691 -14.03 11.37 -22.11
N TYR A 692 -14.36 11.26 -20.82
CA TYR A 692 -13.52 11.75 -19.73
C TYR A 692 -12.34 10.80 -19.47
N GLY A 693 -11.12 11.34 -19.41
CA GLY A 693 -9.94 10.56 -19.04
C GLY A 693 -10.06 9.91 -17.66
N ALA A 694 -10.81 10.53 -16.75
CA ALA A 694 -11.08 9.98 -15.42
C ALA A 694 -11.87 8.64 -15.40
N LEU A 695 -12.42 8.21 -16.54
CA LEU A 695 -13.13 6.94 -16.78
C LEU A 695 -12.78 6.37 -18.18
N ALA A 696 -11.49 6.36 -18.51
CA ALA A 696 -10.97 5.91 -19.79
C ALA A 696 -11.30 4.44 -20.07
N HIS A 697 -11.63 4.13 -21.33
CA HIS A 697 -11.87 2.76 -21.78
C HIS A 697 -11.67 2.63 -23.29
N PHE A 698 -11.48 1.39 -23.72
CA PHE A 698 -11.45 1.03 -25.14
C PHE A 698 -12.19 -0.28 -25.39
N VAL A 699 -12.46 -0.57 -26.66
CA VAL A 699 -12.96 -1.87 -27.11
C VAL A 699 -12.17 -2.34 -28.31
N PHE A 700 -12.02 -3.65 -28.48
CA PHE A 700 -11.48 -4.22 -29.71
C PHE A 700 -12.55 -4.17 -30.82
N GLU A 701 -12.22 -3.59 -31.96
CA GLU A 701 -13.07 -3.61 -33.15
C GLU A 701 -12.80 -4.87 -33.97
N HIS A 702 -13.08 -6.02 -33.37
CA HIS A 702 -12.79 -7.33 -33.95
C HIS A 702 -13.88 -8.35 -33.58
N PRO A 703 -14.21 -9.34 -34.42
CA PRO A 703 -15.18 -10.38 -34.09
C PRO A 703 -14.85 -11.20 -32.83
N LEU A 704 -13.56 -11.27 -32.47
CA LEU A 704 -13.04 -11.94 -31.26
C LEU A 704 -12.71 -10.94 -30.14
N ALA A 705 -13.53 -9.89 -29.96
CA ALA A 705 -13.21 -8.81 -29.03
C ALA A 705 -13.07 -9.29 -27.58
N ASP A 706 -13.88 -10.24 -27.14
CA ASP A 706 -13.85 -10.78 -25.78
C ASP A 706 -12.62 -11.69 -25.54
N GLU A 707 -12.24 -12.48 -26.54
CA GLU A 707 -11.03 -13.29 -26.52
C GLU A 707 -9.77 -12.40 -26.54
N LEU A 708 -9.75 -11.35 -27.36
CA LEU A 708 -8.67 -10.37 -27.39
C LEU A 708 -8.56 -9.60 -26.07
N LYS A 709 -9.69 -9.23 -25.45
CA LYS A 709 -9.70 -8.68 -24.10
C LYS A 709 -9.08 -9.64 -23.10
N THR A 710 -9.44 -10.91 -23.16
CA THR A 710 -8.88 -11.93 -22.26
C THR A 710 -7.38 -12.07 -22.47
N LEU A 711 -6.92 -12.17 -23.73
CA LEU A 711 -5.51 -12.25 -24.08
C LEU A 711 -4.73 -11.02 -23.60
N TYR A 712 -5.26 -9.81 -23.83
CA TYR A 712 -4.69 -8.56 -23.33
C TYR A 712 -4.51 -8.59 -21.81
N VAL A 713 -5.53 -9.00 -21.06
CA VAL A 713 -5.44 -9.14 -19.60
C VAL A 713 -4.33 -10.12 -19.21
N GLN A 714 -4.20 -11.26 -19.89
CA GLN A 714 -3.17 -12.27 -19.59
C GLN A 714 -1.75 -11.75 -19.83
N GLU A 715 -1.54 -11.08 -20.96
CA GLU A 715 -0.24 -10.50 -21.31
C GLU A 715 0.16 -9.39 -20.33
N MET A 716 -0.78 -8.54 -19.92
CA MET A 716 -0.53 -7.50 -18.92
C MET A 716 -0.29 -8.08 -17.52
N LEU A 717 -1.00 -9.14 -17.14
CA LEU A 717 -0.75 -9.86 -15.87
C LEU A 717 0.68 -10.43 -15.83
N ALA A 718 1.15 -11.01 -16.93
CA ALA A 718 2.52 -11.53 -17.03
C ALA A 718 3.59 -10.44 -16.90
N ARG A 719 3.24 -9.18 -17.21
CA ARG A 719 4.09 -8.00 -17.10
C ARG A 719 3.93 -7.25 -15.77
N GLY A 720 3.17 -7.79 -14.81
CA GLY A 720 2.97 -7.17 -13.50
C GLY A 720 1.91 -6.07 -13.46
N PHE A 721 0.88 -6.16 -14.31
CA PHE A 721 -0.23 -5.21 -14.33
C PHE A 721 -1.59 -5.89 -14.16
N LEU A 722 -2.41 -5.36 -13.25
CA LEU A 722 -3.85 -5.60 -13.28
C LEU A 722 -4.44 -4.60 -14.27
N ALA A 723 -4.57 -5.02 -15.52
CA ALA A 723 -5.12 -4.19 -16.58
C ALA A 723 -6.28 -4.90 -17.29
N GLY A 724 -7.27 -4.11 -17.70
CA GLY A 724 -8.35 -4.54 -18.58
C GLY A 724 -8.64 -3.43 -19.59
N THR A 725 -9.80 -3.48 -20.24
CA THR A 725 -10.16 -2.46 -21.23
C THR A 725 -10.79 -1.19 -20.63
N ALA A 726 -10.71 -1.03 -19.30
CA ALA A 726 -11.18 0.15 -18.57
C ALA A 726 -10.12 0.53 -17.53
N PHE A 727 -9.85 1.82 -17.42
CA PHE A 727 -8.85 2.38 -16.53
C PHE A 727 -9.41 3.58 -15.76
N TYR A 728 -9.42 3.48 -14.43
CA TYR A 728 -9.91 4.53 -13.54
C TYR A 728 -8.72 5.17 -12.81
N PRO A 729 -8.14 6.26 -13.34
CA PRO A 729 -6.96 6.88 -12.77
C PRO A 729 -7.22 7.45 -11.37
N THR A 730 -6.14 7.55 -10.60
CA THR A 730 -6.12 8.04 -9.23
C THR A 730 -4.91 8.95 -9.02
N LEU A 731 -4.89 9.69 -7.90
CA LEU A 731 -3.76 10.54 -7.55
C LEU A 731 -2.42 9.78 -7.48
N SER A 732 -2.45 8.49 -7.21
CA SER A 732 -1.24 7.65 -7.08
C SER A 732 -0.64 7.20 -8.41
N HIS A 733 -1.37 7.33 -9.53
CA HIS A 733 -0.80 7.07 -10.85
C HIS A 733 0.08 8.24 -11.27
N THR A 734 1.39 8.08 -11.13
CA THR A 734 2.38 9.10 -11.51
C THR A 734 2.74 8.98 -12.99
N GLU A 735 3.40 10.00 -13.55
CA GLU A 735 3.87 9.95 -14.94
C GLU A 735 4.81 8.78 -15.19
N SER A 736 5.74 8.52 -14.26
CA SER A 736 6.71 7.42 -14.37
C SER A 736 6.05 6.04 -14.37
N ILE A 737 5.10 5.80 -13.45
CA ILE A 737 4.33 4.55 -13.42
C ILE A 737 3.47 4.41 -14.69
N THR A 738 2.91 5.51 -15.19
CA THR A 738 2.15 5.57 -16.44
C THR A 738 3.02 5.21 -17.65
N ASP A 739 4.25 5.73 -17.73
CA ASP A 739 5.18 5.40 -18.81
C ASP A 739 5.61 3.92 -18.76
N HIS A 740 5.78 3.37 -17.56
CA HIS A 740 6.06 1.94 -17.39
C HIS A 740 4.94 1.06 -17.95
N TYR A 741 3.68 1.42 -17.68
CA TYR A 741 2.51 0.75 -18.27
C TYR A 741 2.43 0.90 -19.79
N ILE A 742 2.72 2.08 -20.33
CA ILE A 742 2.72 2.32 -21.78
C ILE A 742 3.76 1.43 -22.48
N ASN A 743 4.97 1.33 -21.92
CA ASN A 743 5.99 0.41 -22.44
C ASN A 743 5.50 -1.05 -22.39
N ALA A 744 4.88 -1.47 -21.29
CA ALA A 744 4.35 -2.82 -21.14
C ALA A 744 3.18 -3.16 -22.08
N ILE A 745 2.38 -2.18 -22.51
CA ILE A 745 1.35 -2.41 -23.54
C ILE A 745 1.98 -2.56 -24.94
N ASN A 746 3.06 -1.82 -25.19
CA ASN A 746 3.74 -1.84 -26.48
C ASN A 746 4.53 -3.14 -26.71
N ASP A 747 5.14 -3.67 -25.65
CA ASP A 747 5.83 -4.97 -25.62
C ASP A 747 4.84 -6.15 -25.67
#